data_AF-A0A2N7DEA8-F1
#
_entry.id   AF-A0A2N7DEA8-F1
#
_cell.length_a   1.000
_cell.length_b   1.000
_cell.length_c   1.000
_cell.angle_alpha   90.00
_cell.angle_beta   90.00
_cell.angle_gamma   90.00
#
_symmetry.space_group_name_H-M   'P 1'
#
loop_
_entity.id
_entity.type
_entity.pdbx_description
1 polymer ?
#
loop_
_entity_poly.entity_id
_entity_poly.type
_entity_poly.pdbx_seq_one_letter_code
_entity_poly.pdbx_strand_id
1 'polypeptide(L)'
;MTMNKAISRRSFLSGSAKVATVAAAGPLLTACNSSSSDDEYVDISGVQVAMLADVHFHDIFGDFEFGKHNAEVTIRSLQDSCESTRMFNENYFAFISALEELGEQGVKYICLLGDFSDEGQMDTLKGFNRVVEPYIEKYGFEFFLTNGNHDPVRPFGRNESKRFLDANGASIEVTSDENRGFTPNNVVIGQHVTQGMWGSGYKEMFDLLGQYGFQNKPSYVHYETPWASDLYEDRGLYITKDDTNESFWCPDSSYLAEPVKGLWIVSVDMNIYFPNADGSDWSHASVGWEEGKKYKPQVMEWLADVTARAEQEGKTLVVFSHYPATEYLNNSANDFYYVFNDGSYNNTRVPSHDTAEQVIATGVKLHFGGHIHVNDTAVHSNDNGDTLINIQAPSLAAYTPSYKVVTCHSSSLFEVETKTLEHVNDFDALFPYYENEKSHREWVGADVQWEKMLEATDYRDFMFRHLDVLMHMRLKAGWGADITQLFELQTPLYWLMMLSAFESNLTQSEVQQLLPAMTAEATNDEIITLMDSLGHKDEAEQALETIEAHISGFLLERKQMMQVGFEQICLATLYQRNGDELAFQDVDYQILVPIKIAMELFKHNDADGDLENIDWASDYVNANPSSGGGMQLADVNLHVLHTRFAALARIYHQFSNAQPADHFYIDLKANTIEDMAGNKLF
;
A
#
# COMPACT_ATOMS: atom_id res chain seq x y z
N MET A 1 -12.32 -13.54 -34.88
CA MET A 1 -13.53 -12.71 -34.66
C MET A 1 -13.37 -12.15 -33.26
N THR A 2 -12.77 -10.97 -33.14
CA THR A 2 -12.45 -10.33 -31.85
C THR A 2 -13.76 -9.87 -31.21
N MET A 3 -14.26 -10.63 -30.24
CA MET A 3 -15.29 -10.12 -29.34
C MET A 3 -14.62 -9.11 -28.41
N ASN A 4 -14.68 -7.83 -28.76
CA ASN A 4 -14.65 -6.76 -27.76
C ASN A 4 -15.95 -6.86 -26.95
N LYS A 5 -16.03 -7.84 -26.06
CA LYS A 5 -17.00 -7.82 -24.98
C LYS A 5 -16.29 -7.16 -23.83
N ALA A 6 -16.60 -5.89 -23.63
CA ALA A 6 -16.22 -5.19 -22.43
C ALA A 6 -16.87 -5.90 -21.23
N ILE A 7 -16.08 -6.34 -20.27
CA ILE A 7 -16.52 -7.01 -19.03
C ILE A 7 -16.23 -6.03 -17.90
N SER A 8 -17.07 -5.89 -16.88
CA SER A 8 -16.66 -5.01 -15.77
C SER A 8 -15.47 -5.61 -15.03
N ARG A 9 -14.56 -4.78 -14.51
CA ARG A 9 -13.37 -5.26 -13.78
C ARG A 9 -13.75 -6.21 -12.64
N ARG A 10 -14.82 -5.87 -11.92
CA ARG A 10 -15.41 -6.72 -10.88
C ARG A 10 -15.93 -8.06 -11.40
N SER A 11 -16.55 -8.08 -12.58
CA SER A 11 -16.99 -9.33 -13.22
C SER A 11 -15.80 -10.19 -13.70
N PHE A 12 -14.70 -9.55 -14.10
CA PHE A 12 -13.45 -10.24 -14.43
C PHE A 12 -12.81 -10.87 -13.19
N LEU A 13 -12.74 -10.13 -12.08
CA LEU A 13 -12.28 -10.62 -10.78
C LEU A 13 -13.11 -11.83 -10.30
N SER A 14 -14.41 -11.65 -10.11
CA SER A 14 -15.35 -12.62 -9.50
C SER A 14 -15.65 -13.89 -10.33
N GLY A 15 -14.93 -14.17 -11.42
CA GLY A 15 -15.16 -15.37 -12.24
C GLY A 15 -16.49 -15.41 -13.01
N SER A 16 -17.36 -14.42 -12.80
CA SER A 16 -18.71 -14.38 -13.33
C SER A 16 -18.74 -13.83 -14.74
N ALA A 17 -18.35 -14.62 -15.73
CA ALA A 17 -18.61 -14.32 -17.15
C ALA A 17 -20.10 -14.49 -17.54
N LYS A 18 -21.01 -14.04 -16.66
CA LYS A 18 -22.41 -13.78 -16.97
C LYS A 18 -22.64 -12.29 -16.81
N VAL A 19 -22.79 -11.63 -17.95
CA VAL A 19 -23.22 -10.23 -18.12
C VAL A 19 -24.25 -9.86 -17.04
N ALA A 20 -23.85 -9.01 -16.09
CA ALA A 20 -24.79 -8.38 -15.17
C ALA A 20 -25.51 -7.24 -15.92
N THR A 21 -26.82 -7.37 -16.06
CA THR A 21 -27.71 -6.29 -16.47
C THR A 21 -27.76 -5.23 -15.36
N VAL A 22 -27.40 -4.00 -15.70
CA VAL A 22 -27.52 -2.80 -14.87
C VAL A 22 -28.95 -2.67 -14.36
N ALA A 23 -29.14 -2.72 -13.04
CA ALA A 23 -30.33 -2.16 -12.40
C ALA A 23 -30.12 -0.65 -12.31
N ALA A 24 -31.00 0.11 -12.97
CA ALA A 24 -30.98 1.56 -12.89
C ALA A 24 -31.18 2.00 -11.43
N ALA A 25 -30.31 2.88 -10.94
CA ALA A 25 -30.47 3.58 -9.68
C ALA A 25 -31.85 4.24 -9.64
N GLY A 26 -32.72 3.76 -8.75
CA GLY A 26 -33.97 4.42 -8.43
C GLY A 26 -33.70 5.65 -7.57
N PRO A 27 -34.43 6.77 -7.75
CA PRO A 27 -34.29 7.92 -6.87
C PRO A 27 -34.68 7.52 -5.45
N LEU A 28 -33.73 7.60 -4.52
CA LEU A 28 -33.99 7.48 -3.08
C LEU A 28 -34.96 8.59 -2.68
N LEU A 29 -36.19 8.18 -2.34
CA LEU A 29 -37.23 9.05 -1.83
C LEU A 29 -36.85 9.51 -0.42
N THR A 30 -36.60 10.82 -0.27
CA THR A 30 -36.48 11.49 1.02
C THR A 30 -37.80 11.37 1.77
N ALA A 31 -37.85 10.53 2.81
CA ALA A 31 -38.99 10.45 3.70
C ALA A 31 -38.82 11.47 4.83
N CYS A 32 -39.44 12.65 4.68
CA CYS A 32 -39.67 13.54 5.82
C CYS A 32 -40.72 12.90 6.71
N ASN A 33 -40.36 12.55 7.95
CA ASN A 33 -41.35 12.43 9.02
C ASN A 33 -40.85 13.19 10.25
N SER A 34 -41.55 14.28 10.55
CA SER A 34 -41.33 15.13 11.71
C SER A 34 -41.97 14.51 12.95
N SER A 35 -41.17 14.32 14.00
CA SER A 35 -41.66 14.43 15.38
C SER A 35 -40.56 15.02 16.25
N SER A 36 -40.92 16.11 16.91
CA SER A 36 -40.11 17.03 17.70
C SER A 36 -39.39 16.40 18.90
N SER A 37 -38.08 16.62 18.95
CA SER A 37 -37.34 17.04 20.14
C SER A 37 -36.27 18.04 19.68
N ASP A 38 -36.09 19.13 20.43
CA ASP A 38 -35.22 20.26 20.10
C ASP A 38 -33.72 19.90 20.19
N ASP A 39 -33.23 19.09 19.24
CA ASP A 39 -31.82 18.98 18.89
C ASP A 39 -31.71 19.35 17.40
N GLU A 40 -31.01 20.44 17.08
CA GLU A 40 -30.77 20.90 15.70
C GLU A 40 -29.99 19.82 14.92
N TYR A 41 -30.69 18.94 14.21
CA TYR A 41 -30.11 18.06 13.20
C TYR A 41 -29.40 18.94 12.15
N VAL A 42 -28.07 18.85 12.08
CA VAL A 42 -27.30 19.58 11.07
C VAL A 42 -27.14 18.71 9.84
N ASP A 43 -27.67 19.21 8.73
CA ASP A 43 -27.52 18.56 7.43
C ASP A 43 -26.08 18.74 6.94
N ILE A 44 -25.31 17.66 7.00
CA ILE A 44 -23.95 17.54 6.47
C ILE A 44 -23.93 16.84 5.10
N SER A 45 -25.10 16.59 4.49
CA SER A 45 -25.20 15.93 3.20
C SER A 45 -24.44 16.70 2.11
N GLY A 46 -23.59 15.99 1.38
CA GLY A 46 -22.74 16.54 0.34
C GLY A 46 -21.43 17.14 0.84
N VAL A 47 -21.14 17.13 2.14
CA VAL A 47 -19.80 17.49 2.65
C VAL A 47 -18.80 16.44 2.19
N GLN A 48 -17.70 16.91 1.57
CA GLN A 48 -16.63 16.06 1.08
C GLN A 48 -15.36 16.21 1.91
N VAL A 49 -14.71 15.08 2.19
CA VAL A 49 -13.41 15.00 2.88
C VAL A 49 -12.45 14.20 2.00
N ALA A 50 -11.30 14.77 1.67
CA ALA A 50 -10.25 14.07 0.95
C ALA A 50 -9.35 13.31 1.92
N MET A 51 -8.96 12.08 1.56
CA MET A 51 -7.99 11.24 2.28
C MET A 51 -6.77 11.05 1.38
N LEU A 52 -5.66 11.68 1.76
CA LEU A 52 -4.37 11.52 1.10
C LEU A 52 -3.43 10.83 2.09
N ALA A 53 -2.97 9.63 1.76
CA ALA A 53 -1.98 8.92 2.56
C ALA A 53 -0.60 9.03 1.90
N ASP A 54 0.46 9.00 2.72
CA ASP A 54 1.81 8.72 2.24
C ASP A 54 2.22 9.63 1.07
N VAL A 55 1.99 10.94 1.21
CA VAL A 55 2.38 11.92 0.19
C VAL A 55 3.90 11.92 0.03
N HIS A 56 4.62 11.64 1.13
CA HIS A 56 6.08 11.54 1.17
C HIS A 56 6.77 12.78 0.61
N PHE A 57 6.15 13.95 0.80
CA PHE A 57 6.55 15.19 0.16
C PHE A 57 8.03 15.48 0.42
N HIS A 58 8.76 15.78 -0.64
CA HIS A 58 10.13 16.28 -0.61
C HIS A 58 10.15 17.61 -1.36
N ASP A 59 10.74 18.64 -0.76
CA ASP A 59 10.81 19.94 -1.43
C ASP A 59 11.97 19.95 -2.42
N ILE A 60 11.66 19.69 -3.69
CA ILE A 60 12.63 19.71 -4.79
C ILE A 60 13.22 21.11 -5.05
N PHE A 61 12.67 22.16 -4.45
CA PHE A 61 13.20 23.52 -4.44
C PHE A 61 13.59 24.00 -3.03
N GLY A 62 13.72 23.07 -2.08
CA GLY A 62 14.17 23.36 -0.73
C GLY A 62 15.61 23.87 -0.74
N ASP A 63 15.94 24.77 0.20
CA ASP A 63 17.27 25.38 0.30
C ASP A 63 18.34 24.30 0.55
N PHE A 64 18.25 23.60 1.69
CA PHE A 64 19.25 22.64 2.18
C PHE A 64 20.70 23.16 2.12
N GLU A 65 20.92 24.45 1.87
CA GLU A 65 22.20 25.05 1.49
C GLU A 65 22.87 24.34 0.29
N PHE A 66 22.07 23.72 -0.59
CA PHE A 66 22.55 22.80 -1.62
C PHE A 66 22.92 23.50 -2.94
N GLY A 67 22.60 24.80 -3.09
CA GLY A 67 22.79 25.60 -4.30
C GLY A 67 24.20 25.58 -4.93
N LYS A 68 25.24 25.25 -4.14
CA LYS A 68 26.62 25.12 -4.63
C LYS A 68 26.87 23.82 -5.43
N HIS A 69 26.04 22.80 -5.24
CA HIS A 69 26.09 21.51 -5.93
C HIS A 69 25.11 21.48 -7.10
N ASN A 70 23.91 22.03 -6.90
CA ASN A 70 22.91 22.25 -7.92
C ASN A 70 22.08 23.49 -7.55
N ALA A 71 22.11 24.51 -8.39
CA ALA A 71 21.45 25.79 -8.12
C ALA A 71 19.97 25.83 -8.54
N GLU A 72 19.50 24.82 -9.28
CA GLU A 72 18.17 24.79 -9.87
C GLU A 72 17.21 23.92 -9.06
N VAL A 73 17.68 22.77 -8.56
CA VAL A 73 16.86 21.79 -7.85
C VAL A 73 17.64 21.08 -6.75
N THR A 74 16.91 20.59 -5.75
CA THR A 74 17.39 19.76 -4.65
C THR A 74 16.68 18.42 -4.70
N ILE A 75 17.04 17.56 -5.66
CA ILE A 75 16.37 16.28 -5.90
C ILE A 75 17.20 15.08 -5.45
N ARG A 76 16.52 14.01 -5.05
CA ARG A 76 17.12 12.69 -4.80
C ARG A 76 17.44 11.99 -6.12
N SER A 77 18.40 11.07 -6.11
CA SER A 77 18.69 10.24 -7.28
C SER A 77 17.52 9.33 -7.65
N LEU A 78 17.28 9.11 -8.94
CA LEU A 78 16.28 8.14 -9.41
C LEU A 78 16.67 6.71 -8.99
N GLN A 79 17.97 6.41 -8.92
CA GLN A 79 18.45 5.14 -8.34
C GLN A 79 17.87 4.88 -6.94
N ASP A 80 17.95 5.85 -6.04
CA ASP A 80 17.42 5.72 -4.68
C ASP A 80 15.90 5.47 -4.71
N SER A 81 15.15 6.16 -5.59
CA SER A 81 13.71 5.94 -5.75
C SER A 81 13.39 4.53 -6.25
N CYS A 82 14.16 4.00 -7.18
CA CYS A 82 14.00 2.63 -7.69
C CYS A 82 14.40 1.53 -6.69
N GLU A 83 15.11 1.89 -5.62
CA GLU A 83 15.39 1.02 -4.47
C GLU A 83 14.38 1.21 -3.32
N SER A 84 13.37 2.06 -3.51
CA SER A 84 12.38 2.45 -2.51
C SER A 84 10.98 2.05 -2.94
N THR A 85 10.10 1.72 -1.99
CA THR A 85 8.67 1.48 -2.28
C THR A 85 7.91 2.74 -2.71
N ARG A 86 8.57 3.89 -2.69
CA ARG A 86 8.03 5.20 -3.06
C ARG A 86 9.01 6.00 -3.92
N MET A 87 8.46 6.79 -4.84
CA MET A 87 9.19 7.87 -5.50
C MET A 87 9.48 9.00 -4.51
N PHE A 88 10.56 9.75 -4.76
CA PHE A 88 11.03 10.79 -3.84
C PHE A 88 10.88 12.21 -4.36
N ASN A 89 10.77 12.42 -5.67
CA ASN A 89 10.77 13.78 -6.23
C ASN A 89 9.45 14.13 -6.92
N GLU A 90 8.91 13.22 -7.75
CA GLU A 90 7.75 13.48 -8.60
C GLU A 90 6.46 13.66 -7.81
N ASN A 91 6.43 13.12 -6.60
CA ASN A 91 5.34 13.32 -5.65
C ASN A 91 5.20 14.79 -5.22
N TYR A 92 6.19 15.66 -5.45
CA TYR A 92 6.04 17.11 -5.38
C TYR A 92 4.95 17.60 -6.35
N PHE A 93 5.05 17.21 -7.63
CA PHE A 93 4.09 17.58 -8.66
C PHE A 93 2.75 16.87 -8.44
N ALA A 94 2.79 15.58 -8.08
CA ALA A 94 1.57 14.81 -7.83
C ALA A 94 0.74 15.40 -6.68
N PHE A 95 1.40 15.85 -5.60
CA PHE A 95 0.71 16.50 -4.49
C PHE A 95 0.06 17.82 -4.94
N ILE A 96 0.78 18.64 -5.70
CA ILE A 96 0.24 19.88 -6.28
C ILE A 96 -0.98 19.58 -7.17
N SER A 97 -0.89 18.61 -8.08
CA SER A 97 -2.00 18.23 -8.94
C SER A 97 -3.21 17.73 -8.14
N ALA A 98 -3.01 16.93 -7.09
CA ALA A 98 -4.10 16.51 -6.20
C ALA A 98 -4.77 17.72 -5.51
N LEU A 99 -3.98 18.69 -5.01
CA LEU A 99 -4.51 19.91 -4.41
C LEU A 99 -5.28 20.77 -5.43
N GLU A 100 -4.81 20.85 -6.67
CA GLU A 100 -5.55 21.54 -7.73
C GLU A 100 -6.88 20.86 -8.04
N GLU A 101 -6.86 19.55 -8.29
CA GLU A 101 -8.06 18.75 -8.59
C GLU A 101 -9.11 18.83 -7.47
N LEU A 102 -8.67 18.69 -6.21
CA LEU A 102 -9.54 18.80 -5.04
C LEU A 102 -10.19 20.19 -4.93
N GLY A 103 -9.40 21.24 -5.15
CA GLY A 103 -9.86 22.62 -5.06
C GLY A 103 -10.86 22.98 -6.16
N GLU A 104 -10.61 22.51 -7.38
CA GLU A 104 -11.53 22.67 -8.52
C GLU A 104 -12.84 21.90 -8.33
N GLN A 105 -12.80 20.76 -7.63
CA GLN A 105 -13.98 20.00 -7.23
C GLN A 105 -14.74 20.65 -6.05
N GLY A 106 -14.16 21.66 -5.39
CA GLY A 106 -14.76 22.33 -4.24
C GLY A 106 -14.63 21.55 -2.92
N VAL A 107 -13.76 20.54 -2.87
CA VAL A 107 -13.46 19.81 -1.63
C VAL A 107 -12.71 20.74 -0.69
N LYS A 108 -13.15 20.85 0.57
CA LYS A 108 -12.57 21.78 1.53
C LYS A 108 -11.69 21.11 2.59
N TYR A 109 -12.10 19.93 3.06
CA TYR A 109 -11.44 19.25 4.18
C TYR A 109 -10.49 18.20 3.64
N ILE A 110 -9.22 18.27 4.05
CA ILE A 110 -8.16 17.39 3.57
C ILE A 110 -7.50 16.70 4.76
N CYS A 111 -7.64 15.40 4.86
CA CYS A 111 -6.94 14.58 5.84
C CYS A 111 -5.65 14.02 5.21
N LEU A 112 -4.52 14.24 5.87
CA LEU A 112 -3.23 13.60 5.54
C LEU A 112 -2.97 12.47 6.52
N LEU A 113 -3.02 11.23 6.03
CA LEU A 113 -3.00 10.00 6.82
C LEU A 113 -1.57 9.57 7.18
N GLY A 114 -0.75 10.52 7.63
CA GLY A 114 0.65 10.30 7.97
C GLY A 114 1.53 10.10 6.73
N ASP A 115 2.83 10.08 7.00
CA ASP A 115 3.89 10.08 6.01
C ASP A 115 3.68 11.19 4.96
N PHE A 116 3.28 12.37 5.43
CA PHE A 116 3.08 13.52 4.56
C PHE A 116 4.41 14.12 4.11
N SER A 117 5.52 13.81 4.81
CA SER A 117 6.88 14.27 4.51
C SER A 117 7.86 13.12 4.25
N ASP A 118 8.93 13.37 3.49
CA ASP A 118 10.08 12.46 3.42
C ASP A 118 10.88 12.53 4.73
N GLU A 119 10.62 11.69 5.74
CA GLU A 119 11.42 11.61 6.98
C GLU A 119 11.51 12.90 7.82
N GLY A 120 10.55 13.82 7.68
CA GLY A 120 10.41 14.99 8.54
C GLY A 120 11.57 15.98 8.51
N GLN A 121 12.36 16.02 7.43
CA GLN A 121 13.50 16.94 7.40
C GLN A 121 13.04 18.40 7.46
N MET A 122 13.74 19.19 8.25
CA MET A 122 13.36 20.57 8.58
C MET A 122 13.06 21.43 7.34
N ASP A 123 13.87 21.35 6.28
CA ASP A 123 13.64 22.14 5.07
C ASP A 123 12.50 21.59 4.20
N THR A 124 12.29 20.27 4.21
CA THR A 124 11.12 19.61 3.61
C THR A 124 9.82 20.11 4.27
N LEU A 125 9.77 20.19 5.60
CA LEU A 125 8.57 20.65 6.33
C LEU A 125 8.28 22.14 6.10
N LYS A 126 9.32 22.98 6.03
CA LYS A 126 9.15 24.38 5.63
C LYS A 126 8.64 24.48 4.20
N GLY A 127 9.14 23.63 3.30
CA GLY A 127 8.68 23.51 1.92
C GLY A 127 7.22 23.12 1.82
N PHE A 128 6.80 22.11 2.58
CA PHE A 128 5.41 21.68 2.67
C PHE A 128 4.49 22.86 3.02
N ASN A 129 4.83 23.63 4.07
CA ASN A 129 4.08 24.85 4.43
C ASN A 129 3.98 25.85 3.27
N ARG A 130 5.11 26.16 2.62
CA ARG A 130 5.12 27.08 1.47
C ARG A 130 4.27 26.59 0.30
N VAL A 131 4.23 25.28 0.05
CA VAL A 131 3.48 24.68 -1.05
C VAL A 131 1.98 24.70 -0.77
N VAL A 132 1.54 24.39 0.45
CA VAL A 132 0.10 24.32 0.76
C VAL A 132 -0.55 25.70 0.96
N GLU A 133 0.19 26.71 1.44
CA GLU A 133 -0.34 28.05 1.73
C GLU A 133 -1.13 28.69 0.57
N PRO A 134 -0.62 28.74 -0.67
CA PRO A 134 -1.37 29.28 -1.80
C PRO A 134 -2.71 28.55 -2.07
N TYR A 135 -2.79 27.24 -1.80
CA TYR A 135 -4.00 26.45 -1.99
C TYR A 135 -5.00 26.68 -0.85
N ILE A 136 -4.52 26.87 0.39
CA ILE A 136 -5.35 27.30 1.51
C ILE A 136 -5.99 28.65 1.19
N GLU A 137 -5.22 29.62 0.70
CA GLU A 137 -5.74 30.94 0.33
C GLU A 137 -6.73 30.89 -0.82
N LYS A 138 -6.44 30.08 -1.85
CA LYS A 138 -7.24 30.00 -3.08
C LYS A 138 -8.55 29.24 -2.89
N TYR A 139 -8.50 28.08 -2.22
CA TYR A 139 -9.62 27.13 -2.14
C TYR A 139 -10.24 27.04 -0.74
N GLY A 140 -9.62 27.65 0.27
CA GLY A 140 -10.11 27.62 1.65
C GLY A 140 -9.91 26.25 2.32
N PHE A 141 -8.88 25.50 1.90
CA PHE A 141 -8.57 24.20 2.46
C PHE A 141 -8.34 24.24 3.97
N GLU A 142 -8.84 23.22 4.63
CA GLU A 142 -8.58 22.94 6.04
C GLU A 142 -7.94 21.56 6.13
N PHE A 143 -6.66 21.54 6.49
CA PHE A 143 -5.86 20.32 6.62
C PHE A 143 -5.96 19.71 8.02
N PHE A 144 -6.01 18.37 8.09
CA PHE A 144 -5.97 17.57 9.30
C PHE A 144 -4.89 16.49 9.15
N LEU A 145 -3.85 16.54 9.97
CA LEU A 145 -2.72 15.63 9.89
C LEU A 145 -2.78 14.56 10.99
N THR A 146 -2.32 13.36 10.67
CA THR A 146 -1.76 12.43 11.65
C THR A 146 -0.28 12.25 11.33
N ASN A 147 0.52 11.85 12.31
CA ASN A 147 1.93 11.54 12.08
C ASN A 147 2.05 10.09 11.60
N GLY A 148 2.83 9.87 10.55
CA GLY A 148 3.30 8.55 10.15
C GLY A 148 4.70 8.24 10.64
N ASN A 149 5.26 7.09 10.25
CA ASN A 149 6.58 6.67 10.69
C ASN A 149 7.75 7.38 10.00
N HIS A 150 7.46 8.16 8.96
CA HIS A 150 8.37 9.06 8.29
C HIS A 150 8.10 10.53 8.62
N ASP A 151 7.16 10.89 9.50
CA ASP A 151 7.00 12.30 9.87
C ASP A 151 7.95 12.64 11.01
N PRO A 152 7.68 12.32 12.29
CA PRO A 152 8.78 12.12 13.20
C PRO A 152 9.28 10.68 13.02
N VAL A 153 10.49 10.50 12.48
CA VAL A 153 11.16 9.18 12.54
C VAL A 153 11.49 8.82 14.00
N ARG A 154 11.64 9.84 14.85
CA ARG A 154 11.92 9.77 16.29
C ARG A 154 11.12 10.82 17.04
N PRO A 155 10.76 10.58 18.32
CA PRO A 155 9.87 11.48 19.04
C PRO A 155 10.49 12.88 19.26
N PHE A 156 11.82 12.95 19.37
CA PHE A 156 12.58 14.17 19.65
C PHE A 156 13.53 14.58 18.52
N GLY A 157 13.29 14.05 17.31
CA GLY A 157 14.13 14.27 16.15
C GLY A 157 15.44 13.47 16.18
N ARG A 158 16.12 13.45 15.02
CA ARG A 158 17.44 12.83 14.88
C ARG A 158 18.18 13.40 13.67
N ASN A 159 19.48 13.14 13.61
CA ASN A 159 20.23 13.39 12.39
C ASN A 159 19.74 12.47 11.25
N GLU A 160 19.53 13.04 10.07
CA GLU A 160 19.22 12.28 8.86
C GLU A 160 20.31 12.41 7.81
N SER A 161 20.26 11.54 6.81
CA SER A 161 21.12 11.63 5.63
C SER A 161 20.49 11.05 4.39
N LYS A 162 20.61 11.76 3.28
CA LYS A 162 20.07 11.40 1.95
C LYS A 162 21.10 11.64 0.86
N ARG A 163 20.82 11.18 -0.35
CA ARG A 163 21.66 11.44 -1.53
C ARG A 163 20.91 12.34 -2.48
N PHE A 164 21.49 13.50 -2.77
CA PHE A 164 20.98 14.46 -3.76
C PHE A 164 21.87 14.49 -4.99
N LEU A 165 21.29 14.76 -6.16
CA LEU A 165 22.02 14.87 -7.41
C LEU A 165 22.69 16.25 -7.54
N ASP A 166 23.99 16.27 -7.84
CA ASP A 166 24.65 17.47 -8.32
C ASP A 166 24.24 17.79 -9.77
N ALA A 167 24.63 18.96 -10.27
CA ALA A 167 24.27 19.40 -11.62
C ALA A 167 24.82 18.50 -12.75
N ASN A 168 25.79 17.62 -12.47
CA ASN A 168 26.37 16.69 -13.43
C ASN A 168 25.85 15.24 -13.28
N GLY A 169 24.88 15.02 -12.38
CA GLY A 169 24.27 13.71 -12.14
C GLY A 169 25.01 12.82 -11.13
N ALA A 170 26.09 13.31 -10.51
CA ALA A 170 26.73 12.57 -9.42
C ALA A 170 25.98 12.78 -8.11
N SER A 171 25.94 11.77 -7.24
CA SER A 171 25.30 11.91 -5.93
C SER A 171 26.21 12.62 -4.92
N ILE A 172 25.60 13.45 -4.07
CA ILE A 172 26.18 14.08 -2.89
C ILE A 172 25.42 13.57 -1.68
N GLU A 173 26.12 13.04 -0.69
CA GLU A 173 25.52 12.72 0.60
C GLU A 173 25.20 14.02 1.35
N VAL A 174 23.93 14.28 1.61
CA VAL A 174 23.46 15.43 2.39
C VAL A 174 23.06 14.95 3.77
N THR A 175 23.65 15.52 4.82
CA THR A 175 23.48 15.05 6.22
C THR A 175 23.37 16.22 7.19
N SER A 176 22.69 16.03 8.33
CA SER A 176 22.76 16.98 9.46
C SER A 176 23.82 16.60 10.50
N ASP A 177 24.42 15.41 10.39
CA ASP A 177 25.46 14.95 11.31
C ASP A 177 26.86 15.40 10.85
N GLU A 178 27.36 16.46 11.47
CA GLU A 178 28.70 17.00 11.24
C GLU A 178 29.84 16.02 11.56
N ASN A 179 29.56 14.98 12.36
CA ASN A 179 30.54 13.98 12.79
C ASN A 179 30.47 12.69 11.95
N ARG A 180 29.59 12.63 10.95
CA ARG A 180 29.40 11.46 10.11
C ARG A 180 30.59 11.26 9.18
N GLY A 181 31.33 10.18 9.40
CA GLY A 181 32.44 9.80 8.53
C GLY A 181 31.95 9.52 7.10
N PHE A 182 32.59 10.13 6.11
CA PHE A 182 32.30 9.94 4.70
C PHE A 182 33.54 9.53 3.91
N THR A 183 33.39 8.53 3.04
CA THR A 183 34.41 8.12 2.07
C THR A 183 33.79 8.18 0.69
N PRO A 184 34.22 9.12 -0.19
CA PRO A 184 33.66 9.24 -1.52
C PRO A 184 33.96 7.98 -2.34
N ASN A 185 33.05 7.69 -3.28
CA ASN A 185 33.26 6.72 -4.35
C ASN A 185 32.92 7.37 -5.69
N ASN A 186 32.90 6.59 -6.76
CA ASN A 186 32.68 7.14 -8.10
C ASN A 186 31.23 7.60 -8.34
N VAL A 187 30.24 7.08 -7.60
CA VAL A 187 28.81 7.44 -7.70
C VAL A 187 28.44 8.53 -6.70
N VAL A 188 28.88 8.39 -5.44
CA VAL A 188 28.66 9.37 -4.37
C VAL A 188 29.99 10.09 -4.12
N ILE A 189 30.13 11.28 -4.72
CA ILE A 189 31.43 11.94 -4.88
C ILE A 189 31.76 12.94 -3.77
N GLY A 190 30.78 13.29 -2.95
CA GLY A 190 30.93 14.32 -1.91
C GLY A 190 29.92 14.20 -0.78
N GLN A 191 30.16 14.97 0.27
CA GLN A 191 29.25 15.14 1.40
C GLN A 191 28.98 16.63 1.62
N HIS A 192 27.75 16.97 1.98
CA HIS A 192 27.27 18.30 2.34
C HIS A 192 26.56 18.23 3.68
N VAL A 193 27.06 18.97 4.67
CA VAL A 193 26.46 19.02 6.01
C VAL A 193 25.55 20.25 6.09
N THR A 194 24.30 20.05 6.49
CA THR A 194 23.29 21.12 6.62
C THR A 194 22.28 20.80 7.72
N GLN A 195 21.87 21.82 8.49
CA GLN A 195 20.80 21.67 9.47
C GLN A 195 19.41 21.52 8.83
N GLY A 196 19.26 21.86 7.54
CA GLY A 196 18.03 21.60 6.79
C GLY A 196 17.67 20.12 6.71
N MET A 197 18.65 19.23 6.87
CA MET A 197 18.51 17.77 6.88
C MET A 197 18.19 17.21 8.28
N TRP A 198 18.03 18.04 9.32
CA TRP A 198 17.61 17.54 10.64
C TRP A 198 16.20 16.93 10.55
N GLY A 199 16.06 15.66 10.91
CA GLY A 199 14.77 14.97 10.99
C GLY A 199 14.03 15.43 12.24
N SER A 200 12.88 16.06 12.05
CA SER A 200 12.14 16.76 13.10
C SER A 200 11.46 15.81 14.08
N GLY A 201 11.38 16.19 15.36
CA GLY A 201 10.56 15.51 16.36
C GLY A 201 9.15 16.10 16.45
N TYR A 202 8.35 15.60 17.39
CA TYR A 202 6.98 16.10 17.57
C TYR A 202 6.96 17.58 17.96
N LYS A 203 7.92 18.05 18.76
CA LYS A 203 8.02 19.45 19.18
C LYS A 203 8.07 20.37 17.96
N GLU A 204 8.98 20.09 17.04
CA GLU A 204 9.14 20.85 15.81
C GLU A 204 7.94 20.70 14.87
N MET A 205 7.33 19.52 14.78
CA MET A 205 6.09 19.31 14.03
C MET A 205 4.94 20.17 14.55
N PHE A 206 4.74 20.24 15.87
CA PHE A 206 3.74 21.11 16.48
C PHE A 206 4.04 22.58 16.22
N ASP A 207 5.30 23.01 16.33
CA ASP A 207 5.69 24.40 16.11
C ASP A 207 5.48 24.85 14.64
N LEU A 208 5.70 23.96 13.66
CA LEU A 208 5.61 24.26 12.23
C LEU A 208 4.23 24.00 11.62
N LEU A 209 3.58 22.91 12.04
CA LEU A 209 2.39 22.34 11.41
C LEU A 209 1.20 22.27 12.36
N GLY A 210 1.33 22.83 13.58
CA GLY A 210 0.31 22.83 14.62
C GLY A 210 -1.09 23.21 14.14
N GLN A 211 -1.16 24.19 13.24
CA GLN A 211 -2.41 24.65 12.67
C GLN A 211 -3.16 23.58 11.85
N TYR A 212 -2.53 22.51 11.37
CA TYR A 212 -3.19 21.49 10.56
C TYR A 212 -3.77 20.35 11.43
N GLY A 213 -4.58 20.74 12.43
CA GLY A 213 -5.31 19.84 13.32
C GLY A 213 -4.59 19.49 14.62
N PHE A 214 -3.24 19.49 14.66
CA PHE A 214 -2.50 19.19 15.89
C PHE A 214 -2.77 20.18 17.02
N GLN A 215 -3.23 21.40 16.73
CA GLN A 215 -3.60 22.42 17.72
C GLN A 215 -4.99 22.98 17.42
N ASN A 216 -5.66 23.47 18.47
CA ASN A 216 -6.96 24.09 18.33
C ASN A 216 -6.91 25.37 17.47
N LYS A 217 -8.00 25.66 16.78
CA LYS A 217 -8.23 26.89 16.04
C LYS A 217 -9.53 27.57 16.47
N PRO A 218 -9.60 28.92 16.45
CA PRO A 218 -10.83 29.64 16.73
C PRO A 218 -12.02 29.31 15.81
N SER A 219 -11.75 28.73 14.62
CA SER A 219 -12.77 28.31 13.66
C SER A 219 -13.44 26.98 14.01
N TYR A 220 -12.83 26.17 14.88
CA TYR A 220 -13.41 24.89 15.28
C TYR A 220 -14.57 25.10 16.25
N VAL A 221 -15.67 24.38 16.00
CA VAL A 221 -16.85 24.34 16.87
C VAL A 221 -16.51 23.62 18.17
N HIS A 222 -15.75 22.54 18.06
CA HIS A 222 -15.26 21.72 19.15
C HIS A 222 -13.84 21.25 18.84
N TYR A 223 -13.02 21.13 19.87
CA TYR A 223 -11.68 20.58 19.78
C TYR A 223 -11.28 19.97 21.12
N GLU A 224 -10.69 18.77 21.08
CA GLU A 224 -10.15 18.11 22.27
C GLU A 224 -9.06 17.12 21.92
N THR A 225 -8.37 16.64 22.96
CA THR A 225 -7.31 15.65 22.89
C THR A 225 -7.54 14.60 23.99
N PRO A 226 -6.91 13.42 23.90
CA PRO A 226 -6.93 12.44 25.00
C PRO A 226 -6.39 13.00 26.33
N TRP A 227 -5.65 14.11 26.27
CA TRP A 227 -4.91 14.70 27.37
C TRP A 227 -5.64 15.89 28.01
N ALA A 228 -6.83 16.24 27.50
CA ALA A 228 -7.61 17.40 27.93
C ALA A 228 -6.82 18.73 27.93
N SER A 229 -5.78 18.83 27.10
CA SER A 229 -4.92 20.01 26.94
C SER A 229 -4.53 20.19 25.47
N ASP A 230 -4.40 21.47 25.09
CA ASP A 230 -3.93 21.88 23.77
C ASP A 230 -2.40 22.11 23.74
N LEU A 231 -1.75 22.15 24.91
CA LEU A 231 -0.32 22.41 25.05
C LEU A 231 0.50 21.14 24.76
N TYR A 232 1.58 21.28 24.01
CA TYR A 232 2.46 20.17 23.63
C TYR A 232 3.00 19.40 24.84
N GLU A 233 3.40 20.11 25.88
CA GLU A 233 4.04 19.55 27.08
C GLU A 233 3.11 18.64 27.90
N ASP A 234 1.80 18.81 27.71
CA ASP A 234 0.76 18.00 28.39
C ASP A 234 0.32 16.80 27.55
N ARG A 235 0.67 16.77 26.25
CA ARG A 235 0.19 15.78 25.28
C ARG A 235 1.17 14.62 25.12
N GLY A 236 1.06 13.64 26.00
CA GLY A 236 1.89 12.45 25.90
C GLY A 236 1.72 11.47 27.04
N LEU A 237 2.37 10.33 26.89
CA LEU A 237 2.34 9.21 27.81
C LEU A 237 3.74 8.86 28.31
N TYR A 238 3.80 8.11 29.40
CA TYR A 238 5.06 7.55 29.89
C TYR A 238 5.23 6.11 29.41
N ILE A 239 6.24 5.86 28.59
CA ILE A 239 6.64 4.51 28.17
C ILE A 239 7.55 3.94 29.25
N THR A 240 7.09 2.86 29.90
CA THR A 240 7.85 2.16 30.96
C THR A 240 8.55 0.94 30.39
N LYS A 241 9.84 0.79 30.67
CA LYS A 241 10.61 -0.38 30.26
C LYS A 241 10.35 -1.56 31.21
N ASP A 242 10.05 -2.73 30.64
CA ASP A 242 9.76 -3.95 31.40
C ASP A 242 10.96 -4.46 32.23
N ASP A 243 12.19 -4.20 31.79
CA ASP A 243 13.44 -4.73 32.39
C ASP A 243 13.96 -3.90 33.57
N THR A 244 13.69 -2.60 33.57
CA THR A 244 14.32 -1.58 34.45
C THR A 244 13.29 -0.82 35.26
N ASN A 245 12.02 -0.84 34.84
CA ASN A 245 10.92 -0.07 35.42
C ASN A 245 11.17 1.45 35.43
N GLU A 246 12.02 1.91 34.51
CA GLU A 246 12.21 3.33 34.20
C GLU A 246 11.16 3.78 33.18
N SER A 247 10.69 5.02 33.33
CA SER A 247 9.62 5.59 32.50
C SER A 247 10.09 6.85 31.83
N PHE A 248 9.84 6.96 30.52
CA PHE A 248 10.22 8.11 29.71
C PHE A 248 8.98 8.71 29.07
N TRP A 249 8.85 10.04 29.14
CA TRP A 249 7.75 10.74 28.50
C TRP A 249 7.91 10.69 26.98
N CYS A 250 6.82 10.35 26.28
CA CYS A 250 6.72 10.28 24.83
C CYS A 250 5.53 11.12 24.38
N PRO A 251 5.71 12.07 23.43
CA PRO A 251 4.62 12.86 22.90
C PRO A 251 3.56 12.03 22.18
N ASP A 252 2.36 12.59 22.08
CA ASP A 252 1.24 12.05 21.31
C ASP A 252 0.54 13.18 20.54
N SER A 253 0.15 12.93 19.29
CA SER A 253 -0.50 13.92 18.43
C SER A 253 -1.97 13.62 18.11
N SER A 254 -2.65 12.79 18.92
CA SER A 254 -4.06 12.45 18.69
C SER A 254 -4.99 13.62 19.05
N TYR A 255 -6.05 13.81 18.28
CA TYR A 255 -7.04 14.89 18.52
C TYR A 255 -8.39 14.63 17.84
N LEU A 256 -9.42 15.32 18.32
CA LEU A 256 -10.73 15.48 17.69
C LEU A 256 -10.92 16.96 17.32
N ALA A 257 -11.37 17.22 16.09
CA ALA A 257 -11.78 18.55 15.65
C ALA A 257 -13.18 18.51 15.02
N GLU A 258 -14.01 19.52 15.30
CA GLU A 258 -15.29 19.77 14.63
C GLU A 258 -15.17 21.06 13.79
N PRO A 259 -14.71 20.97 12.53
CA PRO A 259 -14.49 22.16 11.70
C PRO A 259 -15.79 22.80 11.19
N VAL A 260 -16.87 22.02 11.15
CA VAL A 260 -18.23 22.50 10.88
C VAL A 260 -19.18 21.69 11.73
N LYS A 261 -20.26 22.33 12.19
CA LYS A 261 -21.23 21.70 13.08
C LYS A 261 -21.72 20.38 12.46
N GLY A 262 -21.61 19.28 13.20
CA GLY A 262 -22.07 17.95 12.79
C GLY A 262 -21.00 17.04 12.16
N LEU A 263 -19.82 17.55 11.80
CA LEU A 263 -18.70 16.74 11.28
C LEU A 263 -17.58 16.65 12.30
N TRP A 264 -17.31 15.45 12.81
CA TRP A 264 -16.19 15.16 13.71
C TRP A 264 -15.09 14.43 12.95
N ILE A 265 -13.89 15.03 12.95
CA ILE A 265 -12.68 14.45 12.36
C ILE A 265 -11.75 14.07 13.50
N VAL A 266 -11.42 12.79 13.60
CA VAL A 266 -10.57 12.21 14.63
C VAL A 266 -9.28 11.69 13.99
N SER A 267 -8.16 12.26 14.43
CA SER A 267 -6.82 11.81 14.10
C SER A 267 -6.28 10.99 15.27
N VAL A 268 -5.87 9.76 15.01
CA VAL A 268 -5.30 8.86 16.02
C VAL A 268 -3.83 8.62 15.70
N ASP A 269 -2.93 9.04 16.60
CA ASP A 269 -1.50 8.80 16.49
C ASP A 269 -1.14 7.44 17.10
N MET A 270 -0.83 6.47 16.24
CA MET A 270 -0.44 5.12 16.64
C MET A 270 1.05 4.85 16.49
N ASN A 271 1.89 5.89 16.39
CA ASN A 271 3.34 5.69 16.48
C ASN A 271 3.73 5.28 17.90
N ILE A 272 4.62 4.28 17.99
CA ILE A 272 5.09 3.72 19.27
C ILE A 272 6.61 3.72 19.31
N TYR A 273 7.18 4.51 20.22
CA TYR A 273 8.62 4.61 20.39
C TYR A 273 9.08 3.92 21.67
N PHE A 274 10.17 3.17 21.59
CA PHE A 274 10.79 2.54 22.75
C PHE A 274 12.14 3.18 23.05
N PRO A 275 12.35 3.71 24.27
CA PRO A 275 13.61 4.34 24.64
C PRO A 275 14.72 3.29 24.80
N ASN A 276 15.95 3.67 24.48
CA ASN A 276 17.14 2.91 24.81
C ASN A 276 17.40 2.93 26.34
N ALA A 277 18.52 2.35 26.78
CA ALA A 277 18.79 2.11 28.20
C ALA A 277 18.84 3.37 29.08
N ASP A 278 19.18 4.54 28.53
CA ASP A 278 19.28 5.81 29.25
C ASP A 278 18.35 6.91 28.71
N GLY A 279 17.46 6.55 27.78
CA GLY A 279 16.53 7.47 27.12
C GLY A 279 17.17 8.46 26.15
N SER A 280 18.46 8.28 25.81
CA SER A 280 19.18 9.16 24.88
C SER A 280 18.83 8.94 23.41
N ASP A 281 18.28 7.76 23.08
CA ASP A 281 17.83 7.39 21.74
C ASP A 281 16.58 6.51 21.84
N TRP A 282 15.85 6.38 20.73
CA TRP A 282 14.57 5.70 20.66
C TRP A 282 14.52 4.79 19.43
N SER A 283 13.90 3.62 19.54
CA SER A 283 13.47 2.84 18.39
C SER A 283 12.00 3.11 18.08
N HIS A 284 11.56 2.77 16.88
CA HIS A 284 10.16 2.94 16.44
C HIS A 284 9.59 1.57 16.03
N ALA A 285 8.44 1.19 16.60
CA ALA A 285 7.65 0.05 16.16
C ALA A 285 6.66 0.46 15.06
N SER A 286 6.96 0.12 13.81
CA SER A 286 6.14 0.45 12.64
C SER A 286 4.97 -0.53 12.43
N VAL A 287 4.21 -0.83 13.49
CA VAL A 287 3.07 -1.77 13.49
C VAL A 287 1.78 -1.16 14.05
N GLY A 288 1.80 0.12 14.43
CA GLY A 288 0.62 0.91 14.70
C GLY A 288 -0.27 0.35 15.82
N TRP A 289 -1.53 0.09 15.47
CA TRP A 289 -2.56 -0.41 16.36
C TRP A 289 -2.19 -1.71 17.10
N GLU A 290 -1.35 -2.56 16.51
CA GLU A 290 -0.92 -3.82 17.14
C GLU A 290 -0.17 -3.56 18.46
N GLU A 291 0.68 -2.55 18.51
CA GLU A 291 1.36 -2.14 19.75
C GLU A 291 0.57 -1.04 20.48
N GLY A 292 -0.13 -0.18 19.73
CA GLY A 292 -0.95 0.90 20.24
C GLY A 292 -2.02 0.43 21.23
N LYS A 293 -2.70 -0.69 20.97
CA LYS A 293 -3.69 -1.26 21.90
C LYS A 293 -3.11 -1.58 23.29
N LYS A 294 -1.81 -1.88 23.37
CA LYS A 294 -1.11 -2.18 24.63
C LYS A 294 -0.52 -0.93 25.26
N TYR A 295 0.12 -0.08 24.45
CA TYR A 295 0.94 1.03 24.95
C TYR A 295 0.20 2.37 25.03
N LYS A 296 -0.97 2.52 24.40
CA LYS A 296 -1.79 3.75 24.43
C LYS A 296 -3.22 3.54 24.95
N PRO A 297 -3.43 2.91 26.13
CA PRO A 297 -4.78 2.65 26.65
C PRO A 297 -5.59 3.93 26.87
N GLN A 298 -4.96 5.06 27.23
CA GLN A 298 -5.62 6.35 27.39
C GLN A 298 -6.22 6.86 26.07
N VAL A 299 -5.55 6.62 24.94
CA VAL A 299 -6.06 7.00 23.62
C VAL A 299 -7.23 6.10 23.23
N MET A 300 -7.14 4.79 23.54
CA MET A 300 -8.24 3.84 23.29
C MET A 300 -9.50 4.18 24.10
N GLU A 301 -9.34 4.50 25.39
CA GLU A 301 -10.43 4.93 26.27
C GLU A 301 -11.06 6.25 25.81
N TRP A 302 -10.24 7.22 25.42
CA TRP A 302 -10.73 8.48 24.86
C TRP A 302 -11.49 8.27 23.55
N LEU A 303 -10.97 7.43 22.64
CA LEU A 303 -11.63 7.13 21.38
C LEU A 303 -13.01 6.47 21.60
N ALA A 304 -13.12 5.59 22.59
CA ALA A 304 -14.39 4.98 23.00
C ALA A 304 -15.41 6.01 23.52
N ASP A 305 -14.97 7.00 24.27
CA ASP A 305 -15.82 8.11 24.71
C ASP A 305 -16.25 9.01 23.53
N VAL A 306 -15.33 9.32 22.61
CA VAL A 306 -15.62 10.11 21.41
C VAL A 306 -16.66 9.42 20.53
N THR A 307 -16.52 8.14 20.24
CA THR A 307 -17.47 7.41 19.38
C THR A 307 -18.85 7.32 20.01
N ALA A 308 -18.94 7.07 21.32
CA ALA A 308 -20.19 7.03 22.06
C ALA A 308 -20.91 8.39 22.03
N ARG A 309 -20.17 9.50 22.22
CA ARG A 309 -20.73 10.85 22.11
C ARG A 309 -21.14 11.19 20.68
N ALA A 310 -20.33 10.81 19.69
CA ALA A 310 -20.66 11.04 18.28
C ALA A 310 -22.00 10.37 17.91
N GLU A 311 -22.22 9.12 18.35
CA GLU A 311 -23.49 8.42 18.15
C GLU A 311 -24.65 9.10 18.90
N GLN A 312 -24.45 9.46 20.17
CA GLN A 312 -25.47 10.12 20.99
C GLN A 312 -25.89 11.48 20.42
N GLU A 313 -24.94 12.26 19.91
CA GLU A 313 -25.15 13.60 19.35
C GLU A 313 -25.49 13.58 17.84
N GLY A 314 -25.53 12.40 17.21
CA GLY A 314 -25.80 12.25 15.79
C GLY A 314 -24.72 12.87 14.88
N LYS A 315 -23.48 12.95 15.35
CA LYS A 315 -22.33 13.46 14.58
C LYS A 315 -21.95 12.48 13.48
N THR A 316 -21.47 13.04 12.37
CA THR A 316 -20.78 12.26 11.34
C THR A 316 -19.33 12.14 11.74
N LEU A 317 -18.88 10.91 12.01
CA LEU A 317 -17.55 10.64 12.52
C LEU A 317 -16.64 10.11 11.41
N VAL A 318 -15.52 10.78 11.19
CA VAL A 318 -14.44 10.36 10.30
C VAL A 318 -13.21 10.09 11.17
N VAL A 319 -12.81 8.82 11.28
CA VAL A 319 -11.63 8.41 12.05
C VAL A 319 -10.53 8.00 11.11
N PHE A 320 -9.34 8.56 11.29
CA PHE A 320 -8.17 8.17 10.52
C PHE A 320 -6.92 8.05 11.38
N SER A 321 -6.00 7.20 10.94
CA SER A 321 -4.66 7.06 11.48
C SER A 321 -3.70 6.73 10.35
N HIS A 322 -2.40 6.73 10.63
CA HIS A 322 -1.42 6.30 9.63
C HIS A 322 -1.51 4.80 9.36
N TYR A 323 -1.69 3.99 10.40
CA TYR A 323 -1.61 2.53 10.30
C TYR A 323 -2.96 1.88 10.02
N PRO A 324 -3.01 0.76 9.27
CA PRO A 324 -4.24 -0.03 9.12
C PRO A 324 -4.73 -0.53 10.48
N ALA A 325 -6.05 -0.55 10.67
CA ALA A 325 -6.69 -1.06 11.89
C ALA A 325 -7.10 -2.55 11.77
N THR A 326 -7.14 -3.08 10.56
CA THR A 326 -7.45 -4.49 10.24
C THR A 326 -6.43 -5.05 9.25
N GLU A 327 -6.51 -6.35 9.00
CA GLU A 327 -5.84 -6.95 7.84
C GLU A 327 -6.23 -6.23 6.54
N TYR A 328 -5.26 -6.06 5.62
CA TYR A 328 -5.38 -5.36 4.33
C TYR A 328 -4.96 -6.25 3.14
N LEU A 329 -4.84 -7.56 3.36
CA LEU A 329 -4.49 -8.57 2.35
C LEU A 329 -5.68 -9.48 2.04
N ASN A 330 -6.92 -9.01 2.24
CA ASN A 330 -8.13 -9.75 1.89
C ASN A 330 -8.21 -11.17 2.49
N ASN A 331 -7.82 -11.36 3.76
CA ASN A 331 -7.75 -12.66 4.44
C ASN A 331 -6.72 -13.65 3.86
N SER A 332 -5.74 -13.17 3.09
CA SER A 332 -4.67 -13.98 2.48
C SER A 332 -3.29 -13.75 3.10
N ALA A 333 -3.19 -13.04 4.23
CA ALA A 333 -1.91 -12.75 4.88
C ALA A 333 -1.01 -13.98 5.04
N ASN A 334 -1.55 -15.14 5.44
CA ASN A 334 -0.78 -16.37 5.58
C ASN A 334 -0.22 -16.88 4.24
N ASP A 335 -0.98 -16.84 3.16
CA ASP A 335 -0.47 -17.23 1.85
C ASP A 335 0.61 -16.28 1.35
N PHE A 336 0.45 -14.97 1.60
CA PHE A 336 1.52 -13.99 1.40
C PHE A 336 2.77 -14.32 2.24
N TYR A 337 2.61 -14.75 3.50
CA TYR A 337 3.75 -15.15 4.34
C TYR A 337 4.44 -16.40 3.82
N TYR A 338 3.68 -17.25 3.13
CA TYR A 338 4.19 -18.49 2.56
C TYR A 338 4.96 -18.27 1.26
N VAL A 339 4.51 -17.36 0.39
CA VAL A 339 5.19 -17.08 -0.90
C VAL A 339 6.27 -15.99 -0.79
N PHE A 340 6.17 -15.12 0.21
CA PHE A 340 7.23 -14.15 0.54
C PHE A 340 8.13 -14.69 1.66
N ASN A 341 9.30 -14.07 1.81
CA ASN A 341 10.15 -14.27 2.98
C ASN A 341 9.57 -13.51 4.18
N ASP A 342 9.49 -14.16 5.34
CA ASP A 342 8.89 -13.65 6.57
C ASP A 342 9.62 -12.36 7.01
N GLY A 343 9.03 -11.20 6.70
CA GLY A 343 9.55 -9.87 7.02
C GLY A 343 9.91 -8.96 5.83
N SER A 344 9.91 -9.44 4.58
CA SER A 344 10.38 -8.63 3.44
C SER A 344 9.37 -7.64 2.87
N TYR A 345 8.07 -7.93 3.00
CA TYR A 345 6.99 -7.24 2.26
C TYR A 345 5.83 -6.75 3.14
N ASN A 346 6.16 -6.20 4.32
CA ASN A 346 5.21 -5.69 5.33
C ASN A 346 4.32 -6.74 6.01
N ASN A 347 4.57 -8.02 5.78
CA ASN A 347 3.88 -9.13 6.44
C ASN A 347 3.83 -8.99 7.96
N THR A 348 4.92 -8.57 8.60
CA THR A 348 4.97 -8.32 10.05
C THR A 348 4.17 -7.10 10.52
N ARG A 349 3.55 -6.35 9.61
CA ARG A 349 2.77 -5.12 9.88
C ARG A 349 1.27 -5.31 9.67
N VAL A 350 0.83 -6.54 9.42
CA VAL A 350 -0.59 -6.88 9.34
C VAL A 350 -1.18 -6.87 10.75
N PRO A 351 -2.21 -6.05 11.05
CA PRO A 351 -2.90 -6.09 12.32
C PRO A 351 -3.51 -7.46 12.61
N SER A 352 -3.37 -7.95 13.84
CA SER A 352 -3.99 -9.20 14.26
C SER A 352 -5.52 -9.09 14.38
N HIS A 353 -6.21 -10.24 14.38
CA HIS A 353 -7.63 -10.31 14.71
C HIS A 353 -7.95 -9.63 16.05
N ASP A 354 -7.11 -9.84 17.08
CA ASP A 354 -7.31 -9.19 18.38
C ASP A 354 -7.21 -7.65 18.27
N THR A 355 -6.33 -7.13 17.41
CA THR A 355 -6.27 -5.67 17.16
C THR A 355 -7.57 -5.15 16.59
N ALA A 356 -8.15 -5.82 15.59
CA ALA A 356 -9.45 -5.43 15.04
C ALA A 356 -10.56 -5.47 16.12
N GLU A 357 -10.58 -6.49 16.99
CA GLU A 357 -11.51 -6.58 18.11
C GLU A 357 -11.35 -5.41 19.11
N GLN A 358 -10.11 -5.02 19.44
CA GLN A 358 -9.87 -3.88 20.33
C GLN A 358 -10.32 -2.56 19.71
N VAL A 359 -10.17 -2.39 18.39
CA VAL A 359 -10.67 -1.19 17.70
C VAL A 359 -12.21 -1.19 17.68
N ILE A 360 -12.86 -2.32 17.40
CA ILE A 360 -14.32 -2.46 17.52
C ILE A 360 -14.81 -2.12 18.93
N ALA A 361 -14.07 -2.53 19.96
CA ALA A 361 -14.42 -2.22 21.35
C ALA A 361 -14.41 -0.70 21.66
N THR A 362 -13.71 0.11 20.85
CA THR A 362 -13.81 1.58 20.91
C THR A 362 -15.05 2.14 20.21
N GLY A 363 -15.89 1.33 19.58
CA GLY A 363 -17.08 1.78 18.85
C GLY A 363 -16.80 2.38 17.47
N VAL A 364 -15.54 2.35 16.99
CA VAL A 364 -15.20 2.77 15.63
C VAL A 364 -15.79 1.78 14.62
N LYS A 365 -16.59 2.30 13.69
CA LYS A 365 -17.23 1.51 12.61
C LYS A 365 -16.59 1.73 11.23
N LEU A 366 -15.99 2.90 11.02
CA LEU A 366 -15.32 3.29 9.78
C LEU A 366 -13.97 3.94 10.11
N HIS A 367 -12.90 3.39 9.55
CA HIS A 367 -11.54 3.86 9.74
C HIS A 367 -10.83 4.02 8.38
N PHE A 368 -10.03 5.08 8.25
CA PHE A 368 -9.15 5.30 7.11
C PHE A 368 -7.68 5.19 7.52
N GLY A 369 -6.91 4.35 6.83
CA GLY A 369 -5.48 4.15 7.08
C GLY A 369 -4.62 4.35 5.82
N GLY A 370 -3.31 4.47 6.01
CA GLY A 370 -2.29 4.55 4.96
C GLY A 370 -1.18 3.52 5.19
N HIS A 371 0.08 3.97 5.21
CA HIS A 371 1.30 3.23 5.57
C HIS A 371 1.76 2.15 4.59
N ILE A 372 0.83 1.36 4.03
CA ILE A 372 1.15 0.18 3.21
C ILE A 372 1.16 0.47 1.70
N HIS A 373 0.68 1.65 1.30
CA HIS A 373 0.62 2.12 -0.09
C HIS A 373 -0.29 1.28 -0.99
N VAL A 374 -1.34 0.69 -0.41
CA VAL A 374 -2.30 -0.16 -1.12
C VAL A 374 -3.67 0.51 -1.18
N ASN A 375 -4.38 0.28 -2.28
CA ASN A 375 -5.79 0.61 -2.41
C ASN A 375 -6.63 -0.60 -2.00
N ASP A 376 -7.28 -0.55 -0.84
CA ASP A 376 -8.04 -1.70 -0.31
C ASP A 376 -9.20 -1.26 0.59
N THR A 377 -10.21 -2.13 0.68
CA THR A 377 -11.31 -2.02 1.65
C THR A 377 -11.46 -3.37 2.35
N ALA A 378 -11.33 -3.37 3.67
CA ALA A 378 -11.46 -4.56 4.50
C ALA A 378 -12.63 -4.41 5.48
N VAL A 379 -13.29 -5.53 5.77
CA VAL A 379 -14.40 -5.62 6.73
C VAL A 379 -14.07 -6.69 7.75
N HIS A 380 -14.05 -6.30 9.02
CA HIS A 380 -13.93 -7.22 10.15
C HIS A 380 -15.23 -7.19 10.96
N SER A 381 -15.80 -8.36 11.23
CA SER A 381 -17.00 -8.48 12.07
C SER A 381 -16.73 -9.44 13.23
N ASN A 382 -17.14 -9.05 14.43
CA ASN A 382 -17.01 -9.91 15.62
C ASN A 382 -18.24 -10.82 15.80
N ASP A 383 -18.17 -11.73 16.78
CA ASP A 383 -19.27 -12.67 17.11
C ASP A 383 -20.58 -11.97 17.53
N ASN A 384 -20.53 -10.70 17.95
CA ASN A 384 -21.70 -9.92 18.33
C ASN A 384 -22.36 -9.22 17.12
N GLY A 385 -21.73 -9.28 15.95
CA GLY A 385 -22.18 -8.60 14.73
C GLY A 385 -21.73 -7.14 14.62
N ASP A 386 -20.91 -6.64 15.55
CA ASP A 386 -20.26 -5.34 15.42
C ASP A 386 -19.22 -5.42 14.31
N THR A 387 -19.09 -4.36 13.53
CA THR A 387 -18.28 -4.35 12.32
C THR A 387 -17.36 -3.13 12.28
N LEU A 388 -16.12 -3.35 11.86
CA LEU A 388 -15.14 -2.34 11.52
C LEU A 388 -14.85 -2.42 10.03
N ILE A 389 -15.09 -1.32 9.32
CA ILE A 389 -14.70 -1.13 7.92
C ILE A 389 -13.42 -0.31 7.91
N ASN A 390 -12.34 -0.88 7.39
CA ASN A 390 -11.05 -0.22 7.24
C ASN A 390 -10.78 0.04 5.76
N ILE A 391 -10.58 1.31 5.41
CA ILE A 391 -10.27 1.74 4.04
C ILE A 391 -8.80 2.14 4.00
N GLN A 392 -8.01 1.45 3.19
CA GLN A 392 -6.64 1.85 2.90
C GLN A 392 -6.63 2.86 1.77
N ALA A 393 -6.18 4.07 2.08
CA ALA A 393 -5.91 5.09 1.08
C ALA A 393 -4.57 4.77 0.39
N PRO A 394 -4.54 4.69 -0.94
CA PRO A 394 -3.28 4.55 -1.68
C PRO A 394 -2.39 5.81 -1.52
N SER A 395 -1.13 5.65 -1.88
CA SER A 395 -0.13 6.73 -1.85
C SER A 395 -0.09 7.48 -3.19
N LEU A 396 0.18 8.78 -3.15
CA LEU A 396 0.54 9.54 -4.36
C LEU A 396 1.95 9.20 -4.87
N ALA A 397 2.80 8.64 -4.01
CA ALA A 397 4.21 8.37 -4.27
C ALA A 397 4.49 6.89 -4.63
N ALA A 398 3.45 6.05 -4.75
CA ALA A 398 3.56 4.64 -5.14
C ALA A 398 2.45 4.24 -6.12
N TYR A 399 2.62 3.12 -6.82
CA TYR A 399 1.58 2.59 -7.69
C TYR A 399 0.41 2.02 -6.85
N THR A 400 -0.87 2.28 -7.17
CA THR A 400 -1.37 3.24 -8.18
C THR A 400 -1.43 4.65 -7.57
N PRO A 401 -0.92 5.71 -8.26
CA PRO A 401 -0.87 7.05 -7.67
C PRO A 401 -2.28 7.62 -7.54
N SER A 402 -2.86 7.54 -6.34
CA SER A 402 -4.27 7.86 -6.13
C SER A 402 -4.54 8.42 -4.74
N TYR A 403 -5.68 9.09 -4.57
CA TYR A 403 -6.23 9.51 -3.28
C TYR A 403 -7.71 9.16 -3.20
N LYS A 404 -8.35 9.27 -2.01
CA LYS A 404 -9.79 9.02 -1.86
C LYS A 404 -10.57 10.29 -1.54
N VAL A 405 -11.78 10.40 -2.07
CA VAL A 405 -12.77 11.43 -1.69
C VAL A 405 -13.95 10.74 -1.03
N VAL A 406 -14.29 11.18 0.18
CA VAL A 406 -15.41 10.68 0.96
C VAL A 406 -16.51 11.73 0.96
N THR A 407 -17.65 11.41 0.36
CA THR A 407 -18.85 12.26 0.41
C THR A 407 -19.77 11.75 1.51
N CYS A 408 -20.07 12.61 2.48
CA CYS A 408 -20.98 12.30 3.56
C CYS A 408 -22.43 12.54 3.10
N HIS A 409 -23.28 11.51 3.12
CA HIS A 409 -24.71 11.65 2.80
C HIS A 409 -25.57 11.76 4.06
N SER A 410 -25.13 11.13 5.15
CA SER A 410 -25.67 11.25 6.50
C SER A 410 -24.62 10.78 7.53
N SER A 411 -24.93 10.77 8.82
CA SER A 411 -24.04 10.24 9.86
C SER A 411 -23.69 8.75 9.73
N SER A 412 -24.40 8.00 8.88
CA SER A 412 -24.15 6.57 8.66
C SER A 412 -24.04 6.16 7.19
N LEU A 413 -24.16 7.09 6.24
CA LEU A 413 -24.10 6.78 4.81
C LEU A 413 -23.01 7.61 4.15
N PHE A 414 -22.04 6.92 3.55
CA PHE A 414 -20.88 7.51 2.91
C PHE A 414 -20.76 6.99 1.47
N GLU A 415 -20.24 7.83 0.60
CA GLU A 415 -19.78 7.45 -0.74
C GLU A 415 -18.28 7.67 -0.78
N VAL A 416 -17.52 6.68 -1.24
CA VAL A 416 -16.07 6.73 -1.33
C VAL A 416 -15.67 6.52 -2.78
N GLU A 417 -14.86 7.43 -3.31
CA GLU A 417 -14.32 7.36 -4.66
C GLU A 417 -12.79 7.52 -4.64
N THR A 418 -12.10 6.60 -5.30
CA THR A 418 -10.65 6.64 -5.52
C THR A 418 -10.36 7.41 -6.81
N LYS A 419 -9.55 8.46 -6.67
CA LYS A 419 -9.13 9.34 -7.76
C LYS A 419 -7.68 9.02 -8.10
N THR A 420 -7.46 8.41 -9.27
CA THR A 420 -6.12 8.13 -9.79
C THR A 420 -5.58 9.36 -10.52
N LEU A 421 -4.37 9.77 -10.15
CA LEU A 421 -3.62 10.81 -10.84
C LEU A 421 -2.95 10.20 -12.08
N GLU A 422 -3.59 10.37 -13.23
CA GLU A 422 -3.03 9.94 -14.52
C GLU A 422 -2.13 11.01 -15.12
N HIS A 423 -2.66 12.21 -15.31
CA HIS A 423 -1.95 13.34 -15.88
C HIS A 423 -1.55 14.32 -14.78
N VAL A 424 -0.27 14.34 -14.44
CA VAL A 424 0.33 15.32 -13.52
C VAL A 424 1.13 16.32 -14.35
N ASN A 425 0.86 17.60 -14.17
CA ASN A 425 1.62 18.65 -14.85
C ASN A 425 3.09 18.58 -14.44
N ASP A 426 3.99 18.71 -15.42
CA ASP A 426 5.45 18.75 -15.21
C ASP A 426 6.04 17.49 -14.53
N PHE A 427 5.35 16.34 -14.56
CA PHE A 427 5.85 15.09 -13.96
C PHE A 427 7.22 14.66 -14.52
N ASP A 428 7.50 14.98 -15.79
CA ASP A 428 8.74 14.66 -16.50
C ASP A 428 9.78 15.79 -16.44
N ALA A 429 9.51 16.88 -15.72
CA ALA A 429 10.42 18.04 -15.63
C ALA A 429 11.78 17.69 -15.03
N LEU A 430 11.89 16.58 -14.30
CA LEU A 430 13.13 16.10 -13.69
C LEU A 430 13.94 15.15 -14.59
N PHE A 431 13.37 14.66 -15.70
CA PHE A 431 14.05 13.70 -16.58
C PHE A 431 15.41 14.17 -17.09
N PRO A 432 15.63 15.46 -17.45
CA PRO A 432 16.96 15.93 -17.84
C PRO A 432 18.04 15.74 -16.75
N TYR A 433 17.66 15.79 -15.46
CA TYR A 433 18.61 15.53 -14.37
C TYR A 433 18.89 14.03 -14.21
N TYR A 434 17.89 13.18 -14.42
CA TYR A 434 18.09 11.72 -14.43
C TYR A 434 18.88 11.24 -15.64
N GLU A 435 18.80 11.93 -16.78
CA GLU A 435 19.69 11.67 -17.93
C GLU A 435 21.15 12.00 -17.60
N ASN A 436 21.40 13.05 -16.79
CA ASN A 436 22.74 13.32 -16.27
C ASN A 436 23.17 12.23 -15.27
N GLU A 437 22.29 11.80 -14.37
CA GLU A 437 22.57 10.68 -13.47
C GLU A 437 22.93 9.42 -14.25
N LYS A 438 22.11 9.06 -15.25
CA LYS A 438 22.35 7.92 -16.15
C LYS A 438 23.73 8.04 -16.80
N SER A 439 24.03 9.18 -17.42
CA SER A 439 25.32 9.44 -18.08
C SER A 439 26.50 9.29 -17.12
N HIS A 440 26.38 9.80 -15.90
CA HIS A 440 27.40 9.69 -14.88
C HIS A 440 27.59 8.23 -14.42
N ARG A 441 26.49 7.52 -14.14
CA ARG A 441 26.50 6.11 -13.73
C ARG A 441 27.14 5.22 -14.80
N GLU A 442 26.75 5.38 -16.06
CA GLU A 442 27.37 4.68 -17.19
C GLU A 442 28.88 4.96 -17.29
N TRP A 443 29.28 6.23 -17.12
CA TRP A 443 30.69 6.63 -17.16
C TRP A 443 31.53 5.93 -16.08
N VAL A 444 30.97 5.69 -14.88
CA VAL A 444 31.64 5.00 -13.78
C VAL A 444 31.43 3.49 -13.76
N GLY A 445 30.65 2.95 -14.70
CA GLY A 445 30.32 1.53 -14.79
C GLY A 445 29.31 1.05 -13.74
N ALA A 446 28.45 1.94 -13.24
CA ALA A 446 27.31 1.58 -12.40
C ALA A 446 26.08 1.22 -13.27
N ASP A 447 25.15 0.45 -12.71
CA ASP A 447 23.93 0.03 -13.41
C ASP A 447 22.89 1.14 -13.50
N VAL A 448 22.05 1.07 -14.53
CA VAL A 448 20.96 2.00 -14.84
C VAL A 448 19.69 1.22 -15.20
N GLN A 449 19.35 0.20 -14.42
CA GLN A 449 18.20 -0.70 -14.68
C GLN A 449 16.88 0.06 -14.86
N TRP A 450 16.78 1.25 -14.29
CA TRP A 450 15.64 2.15 -14.36
C TRP A 450 15.58 3.04 -15.61
N GLU A 451 16.54 2.95 -16.54
CA GLU A 451 16.63 3.88 -17.68
C GLU A 451 15.34 3.99 -18.51
N LYS A 452 14.57 2.89 -18.62
CA LYS A 452 13.31 2.84 -19.36
C LYS A 452 12.15 3.54 -18.66
N MET A 453 12.31 3.94 -17.39
CA MET A 453 11.34 4.81 -16.72
C MET A 453 11.29 6.20 -17.36
N LEU A 454 12.40 6.66 -17.96
CA LEU A 454 12.46 7.96 -18.65
C LEU A 454 11.68 7.98 -19.98
N GLU A 455 11.14 6.83 -20.40
CA GLU A 455 10.24 6.71 -21.55
C GLU A 455 8.76 6.84 -21.17
N ALA A 456 8.45 7.10 -19.90
CA ALA A 456 7.08 7.19 -19.43
C ALA A 456 6.31 8.34 -20.10
N THR A 457 5.05 8.10 -20.46
CA THR A 457 4.22 9.09 -21.17
C THR A 457 3.39 10.00 -20.27
N ASP A 458 3.12 9.54 -19.06
CA ASP A 458 2.41 10.28 -18.02
C ASP A 458 2.83 9.74 -16.63
N TYR A 459 2.25 10.33 -15.57
CA TYR A 459 2.63 9.97 -14.20
C TYR A 459 2.20 8.56 -13.83
N ARG A 460 1.05 8.09 -14.32
CA ARG A 460 0.58 6.73 -14.05
C ARG A 460 1.48 5.68 -14.71
N ASP A 461 1.88 5.89 -15.96
CA ASP A 461 2.87 5.02 -16.65
C ASP A 461 4.21 5.05 -15.91
N PHE A 462 4.65 6.22 -15.42
CA PHE A 462 5.89 6.34 -14.65
C PHE A 462 5.83 5.52 -13.34
N MET A 463 4.72 5.60 -12.60
CA MET A 463 4.51 4.82 -11.37
C MET A 463 4.32 3.32 -11.64
N PHE A 464 3.68 2.94 -12.75
CA PHE A 464 3.60 1.55 -13.19
C PHE A 464 5.00 0.99 -13.43
N ARG A 465 5.82 1.67 -14.23
CA ARG A 465 7.23 1.28 -14.49
C ARG A 465 8.08 1.26 -13.24
N HIS A 466 7.84 2.16 -12.28
CA HIS A 466 8.54 2.16 -11.00
C HIS A 466 8.36 0.83 -10.26
N LEU A 467 7.14 0.29 -10.17
CA LEU A 467 6.92 -0.97 -9.47
C LEU A 467 7.58 -2.18 -10.16
N ASP A 468 7.63 -2.19 -11.50
CA ASP A 468 8.38 -3.19 -12.28
C ASP A 468 9.89 -3.13 -12.00
N VAL A 469 10.47 -1.93 -12.08
CA VAL A 469 11.88 -1.70 -11.77
C VAL A 469 12.19 -2.05 -10.32
N LEU A 470 11.35 -1.61 -9.39
CA LEU A 470 11.48 -1.88 -7.96
C LEU A 470 11.45 -3.38 -7.67
N MET A 471 10.60 -4.13 -8.38
CA MET A 471 10.55 -5.58 -8.27
C MET A 471 11.90 -6.20 -8.65
N HIS A 472 12.48 -5.80 -9.78
CA HIS A 472 13.77 -6.31 -10.25
C HIS A 472 14.94 -5.92 -9.36
N MET A 473 14.93 -4.69 -8.83
CA MET A 473 16.06 -4.12 -8.08
C MET A 473 16.04 -4.48 -6.60
N ARG A 474 14.85 -4.65 -5.99
CA ARG A 474 14.72 -4.84 -4.54
C ARG A 474 13.76 -5.95 -4.15
N LEU A 475 12.53 -5.94 -4.67
CA LEU A 475 11.46 -6.78 -4.10
C LEU A 475 11.62 -8.26 -4.45
N LYS A 476 12.31 -8.58 -5.55
CA LYS A 476 12.65 -9.97 -5.92
C LYS A 476 13.26 -10.72 -4.75
N ALA A 477 14.22 -10.13 -4.04
CA ALA A 477 14.88 -10.75 -2.89
C ALA A 477 13.94 -10.95 -1.68
N GLY A 478 12.76 -10.33 -1.69
CA GLY A 478 11.73 -10.50 -0.69
C GLY A 478 10.84 -11.72 -0.91
N TRP A 479 10.82 -12.33 -2.10
CA TRP A 479 10.10 -13.58 -2.33
C TRP A 479 10.83 -14.77 -1.70
N GLY A 480 10.15 -15.90 -1.50
CA GLY A 480 10.80 -17.15 -1.09
C GLY A 480 11.98 -17.49 -2.01
N ALA A 481 13.03 -18.13 -1.47
CA ALA A 481 14.26 -18.36 -2.26
C ALA A 481 14.04 -19.31 -3.45
N ASP A 482 13.13 -20.27 -3.34
CA ASP A 482 12.64 -21.14 -4.42
C ASP A 482 11.87 -20.36 -5.48
N ILE A 483 10.99 -19.47 -5.05
CA ILE A 483 10.18 -18.59 -5.90
C ILE A 483 11.08 -17.60 -6.66
N THR A 484 12.11 -17.04 -6.02
CA THR A 484 13.11 -16.18 -6.67
C THR A 484 13.87 -16.93 -7.77
N GLN A 485 14.19 -18.20 -7.54
CA GLN A 485 14.84 -19.03 -8.57
C GLN A 485 13.88 -19.36 -9.72
N LEU A 486 12.60 -19.62 -9.45
CA LEU A 486 11.57 -19.77 -10.49
C LEU A 486 11.37 -18.48 -11.30
N PHE A 487 11.43 -17.33 -10.64
CA PHE A 487 11.41 -16.02 -11.27
C PHE A 487 12.57 -15.87 -12.26
N GLU A 488 13.80 -16.23 -11.85
CA GLU A 488 14.99 -16.14 -12.71
C GLU A 488 14.99 -17.13 -13.88
N LEU A 489 14.34 -18.29 -13.72
CA LEU A 489 14.14 -19.25 -14.80
C LEU A 489 13.12 -18.78 -15.84
N GLN A 490 12.27 -17.80 -15.49
CA GLN A 490 11.17 -17.30 -16.32
C GLN A 490 10.27 -18.44 -16.85
N THR A 491 10.06 -19.49 -16.05
CA THR A 491 9.32 -20.69 -16.47
C THR A 491 7.92 -20.30 -16.98
N PRO A 492 7.56 -20.61 -18.24
CA PRO A 492 6.24 -20.34 -18.79
C PRO A 492 5.09 -20.97 -18.02
N LEU A 493 3.95 -20.28 -17.96
CA LEU A 493 2.71 -20.78 -17.34
C LEU A 493 2.30 -22.13 -17.88
N TYR A 494 2.47 -22.38 -19.18
CA TYR A 494 2.16 -23.68 -19.78
C TYR A 494 2.86 -24.85 -19.08
N TRP A 495 4.14 -24.68 -18.72
CA TRP A 495 4.90 -25.74 -18.04
C TRP A 495 4.58 -25.82 -16.56
N LEU A 496 4.32 -24.69 -15.90
CA LEU A 496 3.87 -24.70 -14.51
C LEU A 496 2.50 -25.38 -14.37
N MET A 497 1.61 -25.15 -15.34
CA MET A 497 0.34 -25.87 -15.45
C MET A 497 0.53 -27.37 -15.66
N MET A 498 1.50 -27.78 -16.50
CA MET A 498 1.83 -29.20 -16.67
C MET A 498 2.24 -29.82 -15.33
N LEU A 499 3.11 -29.15 -14.57
CA LEU A 499 3.54 -29.62 -13.24
C LEU A 499 2.37 -29.64 -12.23
N SER A 500 1.49 -28.65 -12.28
CA SER A 500 0.27 -28.61 -11.46
C SER A 500 -0.67 -29.81 -11.73
N ALA A 501 -0.84 -30.17 -13.00
CA ALA A 501 -1.69 -31.30 -13.43
C ALA A 501 -1.02 -32.68 -13.29
N PHE A 502 0.24 -32.73 -12.83
CA PHE A 502 1.01 -33.96 -12.75
C PHE A 502 0.73 -34.69 -11.42
N GLU A 503 0.10 -35.87 -11.47
CA GLU A 503 -0.37 -36.59 -10.26
C GLU A 503 0.72 -37.39 -9.54
N SER A 504 1.76 -37.82 -10.27
CA SER A 504 2.86 -38.63 -9.70
C SER A 504 3.85 -37.76 -8.92
N ASN A 505 4.42 -38.30 -7.84
CA ASN A 505 5.46 -37.58 -7.10
C ASN A 505 6.75 -37.45 -7.92
N LEU A 506 7.22 -36.22 -8.13
CA LEU A 506 8.59 -35.95 -8.58
C LEU A 506 9.46 -35.61 -7.37
N THR A 507 10.61 -36.26 -7.29
CA THR A 507 11.65 -36.00 -6.30
C THR A 507 12.32 -34.64 -6.55
N GLN A 508 13.04 -34.15 -5.54
CA GLN A 508 13.82 -32.90 -5.64
C GLN A 508 14.77 -32.91 -6.85
N SER A 509 15.47 -34.04 -7.07
CA SER A 509 16.42 -34.17 -8.17
C SER A 509 15.75 -34.17 -9.54
N GLU A 510 14.51 -34.62 -9.66
CA GLU A 510 13.76 -34.63 -10.91
C GLU A 510 13.25 -33.23 -11.23
N VAL A 511 12.65 -32.54 -10.25
CA VAL A 511 12.21 -31.14 -10.38
C VAL A 511 13.38 -30.23 -10.78
N GLN A 512 14.55 -30.40 -10.15
CA GLN A 512 15.75 -29.63 -10.46
C GLN A 512 16.28 -29.86 -11.89
N GLN A 513 16.04 -31.04 -12.47
CA GLN A 513 16.39 -31.33 -13.86
C GLN A 513 15.37 -30.77 -14.85
N LEU A 514 14.09 -30.77 -14.48
CA LEU A 514 12.98 -30.37 -15.35
C LEU A 514 12.86 -28.86 -15.52
N LEU A 515 12.88 -28.09 -14.43
CA LEU A 515 12.61 -26.65 -14.47
C LEU A 515 13.53 -25.89 -15.43
N PRO A 516 14.87 -26.11 -15.45
CA PRO A 516 15.75 -25.45 -16.41
C PRO A 516 15.51 -25.87 -17.88
N ALA A 517 14.91 -27.03 -18.13
CA ALA A 517 14.58 -27.50 -19.48
C ALA A 517 13.24 -26.92 -19.98
N MET A 518 12.33 -26.55 -19.08
CA MET A 518 11.00 -26.00 -19.34
C MET A 518 11.06 -24.51 -19.74
N THR A 519 11.78 -24.21 -20.82
CA THR A 519 11.93 -22.84 -21.37
C THR A 519 10.77 -22.47 -22.31
N ALA A 520 10.67 -21.20 -22.70
CA ALA A 520 9.71 -20.72 -23.70
C ALA A 520 9.85 -21.43 -25.07
N GLU A 521 11.06 -21.94 -25.36
CA GLU A 521 11.41 -22.53 -26.65
C GLU A 521 11.27 -24.05 -26.65
N ALA A 522 11.08 -24.65 -25.47
CA ALA A 522 10.93 -26.09 -25.32
C ALA A 522 9.70 -26.60 -26.07
N THR A 523 9.86 -27.76 -26.70
CA THR A 523 8.78 -28.52 -27.33
C THR A 523 8.23 -29.57 -26.38
N ASN A 524 6.99 -30.00 -26.60
CA ASN A 524 6.41 -31.10 -25.82
C ASN A 524 7.25 -32.38 -25.96
N ASP A 525 7.77 -32.68 -27.16
CA ASP A 525 8.61 -33.86 -27.40
C ASP A 525 9.92 -33.84 -26.59
N GLU A 526 10.55 -32.68 -26.42
CA GLU A 526 11.76 -32.54 -25.61
C GLU A 526 11.48 -32.80 -24.13
N ILE A 527 10.39 -32.23 -23.61
CA ILE A 527 9.99 -32.44 -22.20
C ILE A 527 9.52 -33.87 -21.96
N ILE A 528 8.76 -34.47 -22.88
CA ILE A 528 8.36 -35.88 -22.82
C ILE A 528 9.59 -36.79 -22.84
N THR A 529 10.59 -36.50 -23.68
CA THR A 529 11.84 -37.29 -23.73
C THR A 529 12.60 -37.21 -22.42
N LEU A 530 12.67 -36.02 -21.81
CA LEU A 530 13.29 -35.85 -20.49
C LEU A 530 12.51 -36.62 -19.42
N MET A 531 11.18 -36.51 -19.39
CA MET A 531 10.31 -37.25 -18.46
C MET A 531 10.41 -38.77 -18.64
N ASP A 532 10.53 -39.27 -19.87
CA ASP A 532 10.75 -40.69 -20.18
C ASP A 532 12.09 -41.17 -19.60
N SER A 533 13.14 -40.36 -19.68
CA SER A 533 14.43 -40.68 -19.06
C SER A 533 14.38 -40.74 -17.53
N LEU A 534 13.39 -40.07 -16.92
CA LEU A 534 13.11 -40.09 -15.49
C LEU A 534 12.07 -41.16 -15.12
N GLY A 535 11.45 -41.82 -16.10
CA GLY A 535 10.49 -42.90 -15.89
C GLY A 535 9.03 -42.46 -15.77
N HIS A 536 8.68 -41.23 -16.16
CA HIS A 536 7.31 -40.68 -16.03
C HIS A 536 6.70 -40.23 -17.37
N LYS A 537 6.95 -40.99 -18.43
CA LYS A 537 6.49 -40.64 -19.78
C LYS A 537 4.97 -40.56 -19.88
N ASP A 538 4.28 -41.60 -19.44
CA ASP A 538 2.83 -41.74 -19.63
C ASP A 538 2.09 -40.64 -18.83
N GLU A 539 2.56 -40.34 -17.62
CA GLU A 539 2.02 -39.26 -16.79
C GLU A 539 2.27 -37.87 -17.40
N ALA A 540 3.44 -37.66 -18.02
CA ALA A 540 3.74 -36.41 -18.71
C ALA A 540 2.83 -36.20 -19.92
N GLU A 541 2.58 -37.25 -20.72
CA GLU A 541 1.65 -37.20 -21.85
C GLU A 541 0.21 -36.92 -21.36
N GLN A 542 -0.22 -37.53 -20.25
CA GLN A 542 -1.54 -37.29 -19.66
C GLN A 542 -1.69 -35.86 -19.10
N ALA A 543 -0.68 -35.34 -18.41
CA ALA A 543 -0.69 -33.97 -17.90
C ALA A 543 -0.78 -32.95 -19.05
N LEU A 544 -0.05 -33.20 -20.16
CA LEU A 544 -0.13 -32.37 -21.36
C LEU A 544 -1.52 -32.39 -22.00
N GLU A 545 -2.15 -33.57 -22.11
CA GLU A 545 -3.54 -33.67 -22.61
C GLU A 545 -4.51 -32.89 -21.72
N THR A 546 -4.37 -32.99 -20.39
CA THR A 546 -5.19 -32.24 -19.43
C THR A 546 -5.07 -30.74 -19.63
N ILE A 547 -3.85 -30.20 -19.69
CA ILE A 547 -3.67 -28.75 -19.82
C ILE A 547 -4.10 -28.25 -21.21
N GLU A 548 -3.88 -29.03 -22.28
CA GLU A 548 -4.30 -28.64 -23.62
C GLU A 548 -5.84 -28.60 -23.73
N ALA A 549 -6.53 -29.55 -23.10
CA ALA A 549 -7.98 -29.53 -22.97
C ALA A 549 -8.48 -28.33 -22.15
N HIS A 550 -7.84 -28.02 -21.02
CA HIS A 550 -8.16 -26.88 -20.16
C HIS A 550 -8.01 -25.55 -20.92
N ILE A 551 -6.84 -25.32 -21.53
CA ILE A 551 -6.53 -24.12 -22.32
C ILE A 551 -7.53 -23.95 -23.47
N SER A 552 -7.82 -25.03 -24.20
CA SER A 552 -8.78 -25.02 -25.30
C SER A 552 -10.20 -24.70 -24.82
N GLY A 553 -10.57 -25.13 -23.61
CA GLY A 553 -11.84 -24.81 -22.96
C GLY A 553 -12.06 -23.31 -22.75
N PHE A 554 -10.97 -22.54 -22.58
CA PHE A 554 -10.97 -21.08 -22.48
C PHE A 554 -10.71 -20.35 -23.80
N LEU A 555 -10.67 -21.06 -24.93
CA LEU A 555 -10.39 -20.52 -26.27
C LEU A 555 -9.01 -19.86 -26.40
N LEU A 556 -8.03 -20.33 -25.62
CA LEU A 556 -6.63 -19.93 -25.77
C LEU A 556 -5.83 -21.00 -26.53
N GLU A 557 -4.63 -20.61 -26.95
CA GLU A 557 -3.64 -21.51 -27.55
C GLU A 557 -2.40 -21.64 -26.66
N ARG A 558 -1.69 -22.78 -26.77
CA ARG A 558 -0.39 -23.03 -26.10
C ARG A 558 0.54 -21.83 -26.18
N LYS A 559 0.64 -21.19 -27.36
CA LYS A 559 1.53 -20.04 -27.57
C LYS A 559 1.27 -18.89 -26.59
N GLN A 560 0.01 -18.64 -26.23
CA GLN A 560 -0.34 -17.56 -25.30
C GLN A 560 0.11 -17.91 -23.87
N MET A 561 -0.05 -19.16 -23.45
CA MET A 561 0.44 -19.66 -22.16
C MET A 561 1.97 -19.75 -22.09
N MET A 562 2.63 -19.89 -23.24
CA MET A 562 4.11 -19.89 -23.34
C MET A 562 4.72 -18.48 -23.23
N GLN A 563 3.94 -17.42 -23.52
CA GLN A 563 4.40 -16.03 -23.52
C GLN A 563 4.40 -15.38 -22.13
N VAL A 564 3.69 -15.97 -21.17
CA VAL A 564 3.59 -15.47 -19.80
C VAL A 564 4.42 -16.40 -18.92
N GLY A 565 5.47 -15.87 -18.32
CA GLY A 565 6.35 -16.56 -17.39
C GLY A 565 5.98 -16.31 -15.94
N PHE A 566 6.71 -16.96 -15.04
CA PHE A 566 6.53 -16.82 -13.60
C PHE A 566 6.80 -15.39 -13.08
N GLU A 567 7.75 -14.68 -13.69
CA GLU A 567 8.01 -13.26 -13.42
C GLU A 567 6.75 -12.40 -13.56
N GLN A 568 5.95 -12.63 -14.61
CA GLN A 568 4.69 -11.90 -14.80
C GLN A 568 3.63 -12.23 -13.75
N ILE A 569 3.64 -13.45 -13.15
CA ILE A 569 2.77 -13.76 -12.00
C ILE A 569 3.18 -12.91 -10.80
N CYS A 570 4.49 -12.87 -10.49
CA CYS A 570 5.02 -12.08 -9.38
C CYS A 570 4.65 -10.61 -9.56
N LEU A 571 4.88 -10.04 -10.74
CA LEU A 571 4.58 -8.65 -11.03
C LEU A 571 3.06 -8.35 -11.01
N ALA A 572 2.24 -9.20 -11.62
CA ALA A 572 0.78 -9.04 -11.59
C ALA A 572 0.20 -9.14 -10.17
N THR A 573 0.76 -10.02 -9.33
CA THR A 573 0.39 -10.12 -7.90
C THR A 573 0.66 -8.80 -7.18
N LEU A 574 1.81 -8.16 -7.43
CA LEU A 574 2.14 -6.88 -6.81
C LEU A 574 1.25 -5.74 -7.30
N TYR A 575 0.98 -5.68 -8.61
CA TYR A 575 0.05 -4.68 -9.16
C TYR A 575 -1.35 -4.83 -8.58
N GLN A 576 -1.88 -6.06 -8.49
CA GLN A 576 -3.20 -6.32 -7.91
C GLN A 576 -3.25 -6.04 -6.41
N ARG A 577 -2.23 -6.44 -5.64
CA ARG A 577 -2.14 -6.07 -4.22
C ARG A 577 -2.18 -4.56 -4.00
N ASN A 578 -1.49 -3.80 -4.84
CA ASN A 578 -1.34 -2.36 -4.66
C ASN A 578 -2.51 -1.54 -5.23
N GLY A 579 -3.03 -1.93 -6.38
CA GLY A 579 -4.09 -1.18 -7.09
C GLY A 579 -5.49 -1.76 -6.93
N ASP A 580 -5.62 -3.00 -6.42
CA ASP A 580 -6.86 -3.79 -6.46
C ASP A 580 -7.48 -3.74 -7.88
N GLU A 581 -8.74 -3.33 -8.02
CA GLU A 581 -9.43 -3.29 -9.29
C GLU A 581 -8.88 -2.21 -10.26
N LEU A 582 -8.07 -1.27 -9.78
CA LEU A 582 -7.41 -0.29 -10.64
C LEU A 582 -6.30 -0.93 -11.48
N ALA A 583 -5.68 -2.01 -11.01
CA ALA A 583 -4.59 -2.68 -11.70
C ALA A 583 -4.99 -3.27 -13.07
N PHE A 584 -6.27 -3.60 -13.24
CA PHE A 584 -6.82 -4.12 -14.50
C PHE A 584 -6.85 -3.09 -15.63
N GLN A 585 -6.59 -1.82 -15.34
CA GLN A 585 -6.42 -0.79 -16.37
C GLN A 585 -5.03 -0.82 -17.00
N ASP A 586 -4.04 -1.27 -16.23
CA ASP A 586 -2.64 -1.08 -16.54
C ASP A 586 -1.97 -2.40 -16.96
N VAL A 587 -2.37 -3.53 -16.34
CA VAL A 587 -1.84 -4.85 -16.70
C VAL A 587 -2.58 -5.42 -17.92
N ASP A 588 -1.84 -5.71 -18.99
CA ASP A 588 -2.38 -6.24 -20.24
C ASP A 588 -3.20 -7.52 -20.04
N TYR A 589 -4.37 -7.62 -20.68
CA TYR A 589 -5.21 -8.82 -20.68
C TYR A 589 -4.46 -10.06 -21.23
N GLN A 590 -3.47 -9.86 -22.12
CA GLN A 590 -2.61 -10.93 -22.62
C GLN A 590 -1.73 -11.54 -21.52
N ILE A 591 -1.57 -10.85 -20.39
CA ILE A 591 -0.89 -11.35 -19.19
C ILE A 591 -1.93 -11.90 -18.20
N LEU A 592 -2.97 -11.12 -17.88
CA LEU A 592 -3.93 -11.46 -16.84
C LEU A 592 -4.79 -12.69 -17.17
N VAL A 593 -5.20 -12.86 -18.43
CA VAL A 593 -6.06 -13.99 -18.82
C VAL A 593 -5.32 -15.33 -18.68
N PRO A 594 -4.09 -15.49 -19.20
CA PRO A 594 -3.27 -16.68 -18.91
C PRO A 594 -3.08 -16.95 -17.42
N ILE A 595 -2.76 -15.93 -16.62
CA ILE A 595 -2.56 -16.09 -15.17
C ILE A 595 -3.84 -16.65 -14.54
N LYS A 596 -5.00 -16.06 -14.84
CA LYS A 596 -6.28 -16.54 -14.30
C LYS A 596 -6.55 -18.01 -14.66
N ILE A 597 -6.28 -18.41 -15.91
CA ILE A 597 -6.48 -19.79 -16.36
C ILE A 597 -5.52 -20.76 -15.65
N ALA A 598 -4.29 -20.32 -15.37
CA ALA A 598 -3.36 -21.08 -14.56
C ALA A 598 -3.85 -21.22 -13.11
N MET A 599 -4.39 -20.15 -12.50
CA MET A 599 -4.94 -20.20 -11.13
C MET A 599 -6.13 -21.17 -11.00
N GLU A 600 -7.01 -21.24 -12.01
CA GLU A 600 -8.10 -22.22 -12.05
C GLU A 600 -7.59 -23.67 -12.02
N LEU A 601 -6.43 -23.94 -12.62
CA LEU A 601 -5.80 -25.26 -12.58
C LEU A 601 -5.06 -25.48 -11.25
N PHE A 602 -4.32 -24.48 -10.78
CA PHE A 602 -3.57 -24.51 -9.52
C PHE A 602 -4.46 -24.75 -8.31
N LYS A 603 -5.73 -24.34 -8.38
CA LYS A 603 -6.75 -24.69 -7.40
C LYS A 603 -6.82 -26.20 -7.10
N HIS A 604 -6.55 -27.07 -8.08
CA HIS A 604 -6.58 -28.52 -7.87
C HIS A 604 -5.42 -29.05 -7.02
N ASN A 605 -4.43 -28.21 -6.72
CA ASN A 605 -3.34 -28.53 -5.81
C ASN A 605 -3.64 -28.16 -4.35
N ASP A 606 -4.74 -27.46 -4.10
CA ASP A 606 -5.27 -27.24 -2.75
C ASP A 606 -5.82 -28.57 -2.19
N ALA A 607 -5.60 -28.81 -0.89
CA ALA A 607 -5.73 -30.15 -0.31
C ALA A 607 -7.17 -30.67 -0.29
N ASP A 608 -8.15 -29.79 -0.11
CA ASP A 608 -9.57 -30.12 -0.19
C ASP A 608 -10.27 -29.47 -1.41
N GLY A 609 -9.55 -28.60 -2.13
CA GLY A 609 -10.03 -27.90 -3.31
C GLY A 609 -10.96 -26.72 -2.98
N ASP A 610 -11.04 -26.34 -1.71
CA ASP A 610 -11.82 -25.23 -1.18
C ASP A 610 -10.90 -24.08 -0.78
N LEU A 611 -10.71 -23.13 -1.69
CA LEU A 611 -9.81 -21.98 -1.50
C LEU A 611 -10.26 -21.02 -0.38
N GLU A 612 -11.45 -21.20 0.18
CA GLU A 612 -11.92 -20.44 1.37
C GLU A 612 -11.55 -21.13 2.69
N ASN A 613 -11.27 -22.44 2.67
CA ASN A 613 -10.98 -23.24 3.85
C ASN A 613 -9.48 -23.50 3.96
N ILE A 614 -8.80 -22.88 4.94
CA ILE A 614 -7.38 -23.13 5.19
C ILE A 614 -7.23 -24.35 6.12
N ASP A 615 -6.78 -25.49 5.57
CA ASP A 615 -6.25 -26.61 6.34
C ASP A 615 -4.75 -26.43 6.58
N TRP A 616 -4.42 -25.86 7.74
CA TRP A 616 -3.04 -25.63 8.18
C TRP A 616 -2.13 -26.85 8.01
N ALA A 617 -2.63 -28.08 8.18
CA ALA A 617 -1.80 -29.28 8.12
C ALA A 617 -1.32 -29.62 6.70
N SER A 618 -2.04 -29.19 5.68
CA SER A 618 -1.87 -29.63 4.29
C SER A 618 -1.61 -28.47 3.32
N ASP A 619 -2.06 -27.25 3.65
CA ASP A 619 -1.89 -26.05 2.82
C ASP A 619 -0.53 -25.39 2.93
N TYR A 620 0.23 -25.75 3.96
CA TYR A 620 1.58 -25.25 4.20
C TYR A 620 2.52 -26.40 4.53
N VAL A 621 3.73 -26.34 3.98
CA VAL A 621 4.80 -27.22 4.43
C VAL A 621 5.01 -27.04 5.94
N ASN A 622 5.18 -28.15 6.66
CA ASN A 622 5.34 -28.18 8.12
C ASN A 622 4.19 -27.51 8.90
N ALA A 623 3.02 -27.32 8.28
CA ALA A 623 1.89 -26.62 8.86
C ALA A 623 2.21 -25.19 9.34
N ASN A 624 3.10 -24.50 8.63
CA ASN A 624 3.56 -23.17 9.01
C ASN A 624 3.77 -22.28 7.77
N PRO A 625 3.01 -21.18 7.61
CA PRO A 625 3.22 -20.18 6.56
C PRO A 625 4.65 -19.62 6.51
N SER A 626 5.28 -19.36 7.67
CA SER A 626 6.67 -18.87 7.70
C SER A 626 7.70 -19.90 7.21
N SER A 627 7.31 -21.16 7.02
CA SER A 627 8.21 -22.18 6.46
C SER A 627 8.59 -21.92 5.00
N GLY A 628 7.80 -21.09 4.31
CA GLY A 628 7.98 -20.81 2.90
C GLY A 628 9.23 -19.98 2.58
N GLY A 629 9.56 -18.99 3.42
CA GLY A 629 10.59 -17.99 3.11
C GLY A 629 12.01 -18.52 2.89
N GLY A 630 12.36 -19.64 3.53
CA GLY A 630 13.73 -20.17 3.53
C GLY A 630 14.01 -21.29 2.52
N MET A 631 12.99 -21.78 1.81
CA MET A 631 13.11 -22.99 0.99
C MET A 631 13.91 -22.71 -0.29
N GLN A 632 14.95 -23.50 -0.56
CA GLN A 632 15.72 -23.41 -1.81
C GLN A 632 15.08 -24.27 -2.89
N LEU A 633 15.14 -23.85 -4.16
CA LEU A 633 14.59 -24.65 -5.27
C LEU A 633 15.19 -26.05 -5.34
N ALA A 634 16.44 -26.24 -4.90
CA ALA A 634 17.08 -27.55 -4.80
C ALA A 634 16.44 -28.50 -3.77
N ASP A 635 15.70 -27.97 -2.80
CA ASP A 635 14.99 -28.74 -1.77
C ASP A 635 13.50 -28.95 -2.12
N VAL A 636 13.04 -28.38 -3.22
CA VAL A 636 11.65 -28.41 -3.68
C VAL A 636 11.38 -29.71 -4.45
N ASN A 637 10.41 -30.49 -3.98
CA ASN A 637 9.80 -31.59 -4.74
C ASN A 637 8.46 -31.15 -5.33
N LEU A 638 7.78 -32.02 -6.09
CA LEU A 638 6.50 -31.63 -6.71
C LEU A 638 5.42 -31.26 -5.69
N HIS A 639 5.36 -31.97 -4.55
CA HIS A 639 4.39 -31.67 -3.51
C HIS A 639 4.55 -30.25 -2.96
N VAL A 640 5.79 -29.80 -2.74
CA VAL A 640 6.05 -28.40 -2.37
C VAL A 640 5.59 -27.45 -3.47
N LEU A 641 5.90 -27.70 -4.74
CA LEU A 641 5.41 -26.85 -5.84
C LEU A 641 3.89 -26.78 -5.87
N HIS A 642 3.20 -27.90 -5.65
CA HIS A 642 1.74 -27.95 -5.53
C HIS A 642 1.24 -27.05 -4.41
N THR A 643 1.87 -27.05 -3.23
CA THR A 643 1.50 -26.10 -2.16
C THR A 643 1.75 -24.63 -2.53
N ARG A 644 2.78 -24.32 -3.35
CA ARG A 644 3.00 -22.96 -3.88
C ARG A 644 1.90 -22.55 -4.85
N PHE A 645 1.50 -23.46 -5.73
CA PHE A 645 0.43 -23.24 -6.69
C PHE A 645 -0.91 -23.02 -5.96
N ALA A 646 -1.22 -23.84 -4.96
CA ALA A 646 -2.41 -23.67 -4.11
C ALA A 646 -2.42 -22.31 -3.41
N ALA A 647 -1.30 -21.89 -2.79
CA ALA A 647 -1.20 -20.59 -2.13
C ALA A 647 -1.40 -19.41 -3.11
N LEU A 648 -0.81 -19.48 -4.32
CA LEU A 648 -1.06 -18.48 -5.36
C LEU A 648 -2.53 -18.48 -5.79
N ALA A 649 -3.16 -19.65 -5.95
CA ALA A 649 -4.58 -19.75 -6.29
C ALA A 649 -5.46 -19.13 -5.20
N ARG A 650 -5.15 -19.35 -3.91
CA ARG A 650 -5.86 -18.72 -2.78
C ARG A 650 -5.70 -17.21 -2.76
N ILE A 651 -4.49 -16.67 -2.99
CA ILE A 651 -4.28 -15.21 -3.09
C ILE A 651 -5.17 -14.61 -4.18
N TYR A 652 -5.15 -15.18 -5.39
CA TYR A 652 -5.98 -14.69 -6.49
C TYR A 652 -7.48 -14.88 -6.25
N HIS A 653 -7.87 -15.94 -5.53
CA HIS A 653 -9.24 -16.12 -5.09
C HIS A 653 -9.66 -15.03 -4.10
N GLN A 654 -8.82 -14.67 -3.15
CA GLN A 654 -9.12 -13.59 -2.20
C GLN A 654 -9.20 -12.23 -2.88
N PHE A 655 -8.34 -11.93 -3.87
CA PHE A 655 -8.52 -10.73 -4.71
C PHE A 655 -9.89 -10.70 -5.41
N SER A 656 -10.44 -11.87 -5.79
CA SER A 656 -11.77 -11.93 -6.41
C SER A 656 -12.93 -11.67 -5.43
N ASN A 657 -12.68 -11.85 -4.14
CA ASN A 657 -13.66 -11.71 -3.05
C ASN A 657 -13.51 -10.41 -2.24
N ALA A 658 -12.41 -9.66 -2.43
CA ALA A 658 -12.11 -8.38 -1.78
C ALA A 658 -13.28 -7.38 -1.84
N GLN A 659 -13.46 -6.47 -0.88
CA GLN A 659 -14.52 -5.45 -1.02
C GLN A 659 -14.15 -4.43 -2.12
N PRO A 660 -15.12 -3.69 -2.70
CA PRO A 660 -14.79 -2.67 -3.71
C PRO A 660 -13.89 -1.58 -3.11
N ALA A 661 -12.97 -1.07 -3.93
CA ALA A 661 -12.00 -0.06 -3.53
C ALA A 661 -11.93 1.15 -4.47
N ASP A 662 -12.56 1.13 -5.65
CA ASP A 662 -12.61 2.24 -6.61
C ASP A 662 -13.75 3.22 -6.28
N HIS A 663 -15.01 2.83 -6.44
CA HIS A 663 -16.17 3.71 -6.16
C HIS A 663 -17.32 2.93 -5.54
N PHE A 664 -17.73 3.29 -4.33
CA PHE A 664 -18.71 2.50 -3.56
C PHE A 664 -19.45 3.32 -2.50
N TYR A 665 -20.60 2.81 -2.06
CA TYR A 665 -21.33 3.30 -0.88
C TYR A 665 -21.06 2.43 0.34
N ILE A 666 -21.14 3.06 1.52
CA ILE A 666 -21.06 2.41 2.82
C ILE A 666 -22.26 2.83 3.66
N ASP A 667 -23.06 1.87 4.12
CA ASP A 667 -24.11 2.10 5.12
C ASP A 667 -23.71 1.44 6.45
N LEU A 668 -23.29 2.25 7.42
CA LEU A 668 -22.87 1.82 8.76
C LEU A 668 -24.02 1.36 9.66
N LYS A 669 -25.28 1.60 9.29
CA LYS A 669 -26.44 1.04 10.01
C LYS A 669 -26.82 -0.33 9.47
N ALA A 670 -26.70 -0.53 8.16
CA ALA A 670 -26.98 -1.80 7.51
C ALA A 670 -25.76 -2.75 7.51
N ASN A 671 -24.57 -2.24 7.81
CA ASN A 671 -23.28 -2.93 7.65
C ASN A 671 -23.09 -3.45 6.22
N THR A 672 -23.36 -2.60 5.22
CA THR A 672 -23.27 -2.97 3.80
C THR A 672 -22.34 -2.07 3.03
N ILE A 673 -21.63 -2.66 2.07
CA ILE A 673 -20.84 -1.96 1.05
C ILE A 673 -21.45 -2.26 -0.32
N GLU A 674 -21.74 -1.23 -1.11
CA GLU A 674 -22.32 -1.36 -2.45
C GLU A 674 -21.36 -0.81 -3.50
N ASP A 675 -20.90 -1.68 -4.40
CA ASP A 675 -20.02 -1.33 -5.53
C ASP A 675 -20.77 -0.48 -6.58
N MET A 676 -20.29 0.74 -6.79
CA MET A 676 -20.77 1.67 -7.82
C MET A 676 -19.85 1.69 -9.06
N ALA A 677 -18.61 1.24 -8.91
CA ALA A 677 -17.62 1.10 -9.96
C ALA A 677 -17.92 -0.07 -10.90
N GLY A 678 -18.84 -0.98 -10.56
CA GLY A 678 -19.23 -2.16 -11.33
C GLY A 678 -19.63 -1.94 -12.81
N ASN A 679 -19.68 -0.69 -13.29
CA ASN A 679 -19.84 -0.31 -14.69
C ASN A 679 -18.54 0.05 -15.43
N LYS A 680 -17.40 0.20 -14.73
CA LYS A 680 -16.09 0.47 -15.32
C LYS A 680 -15.58 -0.80 -16.00
N LEU A 681 -15.33 -0.67 -17.30
CA LEU A 681 -15.05 -1.77 -18.21
C LEU A 681 -13.56 -2.15 -18.19
N PHE A 682 -13.32 -3.45 -18.34
CA PHE A 682 -12.07 -4.13 -18.73
C PHE A 682 -12.11 -4.41 -20.23
#